data_AF-A0A250JLX4-F1
#
_entry.id   AF-A0A250JLX4-F1
#
_cell.length_a   1.000
_cell.length_b   1.000
_cell.length_c   1.000
_cell.angle_alpha   90.00
_cell.angle_beta   90.00
_cell.angle_gamma   90.00
#
_symmetry.space_group_name_H-M   'P 1'
#
loop_
_entity.id
_entity.type
_entity.pdbx_description
1 polymer ?
#
loop_
_entity_poly.entity_id
_entity_poly.type
_entity_poly.pdbx_seq_one_letter_code
_entity_poly.pdbx_strand_id
1 'polypeptide(L)'
;MAAHAARVIEALERHGRFWVMGPPGAGRWELAQRIAREGRTHVVQLPPLDDADSAVHGLLQSAAVLGEASVHDAADDSTHLRFRARRVADALAAEGWTLVVYLPGSWSFGARAKDPAGIIHQQRGLELLEGWSGAQGLKLVVLTTSLASSRVPSFLKSFRAASRLTLSSPIASRETLHRHEAWGDCAEAADRLRHAMDADMDVTPQQLRLMVALVQLGDDPSALVQHASASQRIHARADLDALEARFENVLSQPDQQVLRTGLHRVLLSRFPLPLGAARELSGLSGAGPSLLSRCISSEADVVRVGERVRRLLLPLTRPFSNSAEAAAHYDLASFHRGLDGATSVEQARGSQVLNWLEKVHHLGHSGARGAEEWAGLNLTAREFFWDRARALSIGQRDYAAAAAVYQQCISKVDAEDDYAWHYLGFNLDRAGGHRQRAEEAFREAIRLEPNNPWWNGRLVTFLIEQSRFRAAESEWRALQERVDPDGTQVRKGPSLALNVHRWVAQAWLNSGEVERARKVFDDIPPDIVALHPKLQRLRQQLGDAEEVRQLGEPVYPADTPVELRWKQPLYLDPIDARGQPLQEWFPGRVVRAVVHGIRVVVATPEPSPESRQLVVKDLARDEWRKATATASLPRVGTFIEVGTYQDGRLRIVLVPKDATLRPRQLMSSRALRYMRRWA
;
A
#
# COMPACT_ATOMS: atom_id res chain seq x y z
N MET A 1 0.31 22.12 -28.48
CA MET A 1 -0.96 21.43 -28.16
C MET A 1 -1.97 21.41 -29.29
N ALA A 2 -2.28 22.55 -29.95
CA ALA A 2 -3.23 22.57 -31.07
C ALA A 2 -2.85 21.60 -32.23
N ALA A 3 -1.59 21.61 -32.67
CA ALA A 3 -1.11 20.67 -33.70
C ALA A 3 -1.24 19.19 -33.28
N HIS A 4 -1.04 18.88 -31.99
CA HIS A 4 -1.26 17.53 -31.47
C HIS A 4 -2.73 17.13 -31.52
N ALA A 5 -3.66 18.03 -31.17
CA ALA A 5 -5.09 17.76 -31.27
C ALA A 5 -5.51 17.48 -32.72
N ALA A 6 -5.09 18.33 -33.66
CA ALA A 6 -5.37 18.15 -35.09
C ALA A 6 -4.87 16.79 -35.61
N ARG A 7 -3.64 16.40 -35.25
CA ARG A 7 -3.07 15.08 -35.59
C ARG A 7 -3.89 13.92 -35.01
N VAL A 8 -4.37 14.04 -33.77
CA VAL A 8 -5.21 13.01 -33.14
C VAL A 8 -6.51 12.86 -33.91
N ILE A 9 -7.19 13.97 -34.21
CA ILE A 9 -8.47 13.99 -34.93
C ILE A 9 -8.33 13.38 -36.33
N GLU A 10 -7.32 13.80 -37.10
CA GLU A 10 -7.06 13.29 -38.44
C GLU A 10 -6.73 11.77 -38.46
N ALA A 11 -6.11 11.27 -37.40
CA ALA A 11 -5.82 9.85 -37.24
C ALA A 11 -7.04 9.05 -36.76
N LEU A 12 -7.92 9.65 -35.94
CA LEU A 12 -9.18 9.04 -35.52
C LEU A 12 -10.11 8.79 -36.70
N GLU A 13 -10.21 9.73 -37.65
CA GLU A 13 -11.02 9.52 -38.86
C GLU A 13 -10.53 8.32 -39.68
N ARG A 14 -9.22 8.07 -39.71
CA ARG A 14 -8.61 6.99 -40.50
C ARG A 14 -8.56 5.64 -39.80
N HIS A 15 -8.47 5.62 -38.48
CA HIS A 15 -8.16 4.40 -37.72
C HIS A 15 -9.18 4.09 -36.63
N GLY A 16 -10.11 5.00 -36.35
CA GLY A 16 -11.09 4.91 -35.27
C GLY A 16 -10.49 4.94 -33.87
N ARG A 17 -9.18 4.82 -33.69
CA ARG A 17 -8.56 4.67 -32.37
C ARG A 17 -7.21 5.37 -32.27
N PHE A 18 -6.96 5.98 -31.12
CA PHE A 18 -5.74 6.73 -30.87
C PHE A 18 -5.27 6.69 -29.41
N TRP A 19 -3.96 6.54 -29.21
CA TRP A 19 -3.33 6.51 -27.88
C TRP A 19 -2.42 7.69 -27.67
N VAL A 20 -2.63 8.41 -26.56
CA VAL A 20 -1.73 9.47 -26.13
C VAL A 20 -1.05 9.05 -24.83
N MET A 21 0.26 8.97 -24.87
CA MET A 21 1.11 8.65 -23.72
C MET A 21 1.84 9.90 -23.28
N GLY A 22 1.99 10.11 -21.98
CA GLY A 22 2.83 11.21 -21.49
C GLY A 22 2.89 11.24 -19.98
N PRO A 23 4.06 11.53 -19.39
CA PRO A 23 4.21 11.61 -17.95
C PRO A 23 3.26 12.64 -17.31
N PRO A 24 3.06 12.59 -15.98
CA PRO A 24 2.35 13.65 -15.25
C PRO A 24 2.91 15.03 -15.62
N GLY A 25 2.03 15.99 -15.91
CA GLY A 25 2.40 17.34 -16.34
C GLY A 25 2.61 17.53 -17.85
N ALA A 26 2.58 16.47 -18.67
CA ALA A 26 2.77 16.57 -20.13
C ALA A 26 1.58 17.19 -20.91
N GLY A 27 0.63 17.85 -20.24
CA GLY A 27 -0.52 18.50 -20.90
C GLY A 27 -1.60 17.54 -21.41
N ARG A 28 -1.65 16.28 -20.95
CA ARG A 28 -2.66 15.29 -21.39
C ARG A 28 -4.10 15.80 -21.22
N TRP A 29 -4.41 16.42 -20.07
CA TRP A 29 -5.75 16.95 -19.82
C TRP A 29 -6.10 18.09 -20.78
N GLU A 30 -5.18 19.02 -21.02
CA GLU A 30 -5.37 20.10 -21.99
C GLU A 30 -5.62 19.54 -23.41
N LEU A 31 -4.92 18.47 -23.80
CA LEU A 31 -5.17 17.80 -25.07
C LEU A 31 -6.58 17.21 -25.14
N ALA A 32 -7.01 16.49 -24.10
CA ALA A 32 -8.35 15.91 -24.03
C ALA A 32 -9.43 17.00 -24.18
N GLN A 33 -9.27 18.12 -23.48
CA GLN A 33 -10.18 19.27 -23.57
C GLN A 33 -10.20 19.92 -24.96
N ARG A 34 -9.07 19.95 -25.66
CA ARG A 34 -9.03 20.45 -27.05
C ARG A 34 -9.74 19.50 -28.02
N ILE A 35 -9.55 18.19 -27.88
CA ILE A 35 -10.26 17.19 -28.68
C ILE A 35 -11.78 17.24 -28.40
N ALA A 36 -12.16 17.49 -27.15
CA ALA A 36 -13.56 17.58 -26.72
C ALA A 36 -14.37 18.69 -27.40
N ARG A 37 -13.72 19.70 -27.98
CA ARG A 37 -14.39 20.82 -28.67
C ARG A 37 -14.85 20.47 -30.09
N GLU A 38 -14.53 19.28 -30.56
CA GLU A 38 -14.74 18.86 -31.94
C GLU A 38 -15.85 17.81 -32.01
N GLY A 39 -16.83 18.02 -32.89
CA GLY A 39 -17.92 17.08 -33.15
C GLY A 39 -18.69 16.63 -31.91
N ARG A 40 -19.29 15.43 -31.98
CA ARG A 40 -19.90 14.76 -30.82
C ARG A 40 -18.80 14.03 -30.04
N THR A 41 -18.10 14.74 -29.17
CA THR A 41 -17.05 14.14 -28.32
C THR A 41 -17.46 14.13 -26.85
N HIS A 42 -17.28 12.98 -26.19
CA HIS A 42 -17.53 12.82 -24.76
C HIS A 42 -16.23 12.46 -24.04
N VAL A 43 -15.91 13.19 -22.98
CA VAL A 43 -14.70 12.98 -22.18
C VAL A 43 -15.06 12.28 -20.87
N VAL A 44 -14.40 11.16 -20.61
CA VAL A 44 -14.52 10.38 -19.38
C VAL A 44 -13.20 10.45 -18.64
N GLN A 45 -13.24 10.91 -17.39
CA GLN A 45 -12.07 10.93 -16.49
C GLN A 45 -12.24 9.82 -15.45
N LEU A 46 -11.28 8.89 -15.39
CA LEU A 46 -11.31 7.80 -14.43
C LEU A 46 -10.70 8.27 -13.09
N PRO A 47 -11.22 7.81 -11.94
CA PRO A 47 -10.52 7.94 -10.67
C PRO A 47 -9.31 6.98 -10.62
N PRO A 48 -8.47 7.02 -9.57
CA PRO A 48 -7.38 6.08 -9.40
C PRO A 48 -7.83 4.61 -9.55
N LEU A 49 -6.97 3.76 -10.13
CA LEU A 49 -7.29 2.32 -10.27
C LEU A 49 -7.34 1.60 -8.91
N ASP A 50 -6.73 2.18 -7.88
CA ASP A 50 -6.73 1.63 -6.52
C ASP A 50 -8.09 1.79 -5.81
N ASP A 51 -8.99 2.60 -6.36
CA ASP A 51 -10.37 2.77 -5.87
C ASP A 51 -11.26 1.65 -6.42
N ALA A 52 -12.11 1.07 -5.57
CA ALA A 52 -12.92 -0.10 -5.94
C ALA A 52 -13.97 0.25 -7.00
N ASP A 53 -14.52 1.47 -6.98
CA ASP A 53 -15.54 1.95 -7.90
C ASP A 53 -14.99 2.42 -9.26
N SER A 54 -13.67 2.41 -9.46
CA SER A 54 -13.03 3.09 -10.58
C SER A 54 -13.54 2.66 -11.95
N ALA A 55 -13.73 1.35 -12.15
CA ALA A 55 -14.17 0.82 -13.43
C ALA A 55 -15.67 1.13 -13.70
N VAL A 56 -16.54 0.93 -12.71
CA VAL A 56 -17.97 1.26 -12.86
C VAL A 56 -18.20 2.77 -12.98
N HIS A 57 -17.36 3.58 -12.31
CA HIS A 57 -17.35 5.03 -12.44
C HIS A 57 -17.03 5.47 -13.88
N GLY A 58 -16.06 4.84 -14.54
CA GLY A 58 -15.79 5.07 -15.96
C GLY A 58 -16.94 4.66 -16.87
N LEU A 59 -17.52 3.47 -16.61
CA LEU A 59 -18.65 2.94 -17.36
C LEU A 59 -19.87 3.88 -17.32
N LEU A 60 -20.30 4.29 -16.12
CA LEU A 60 -21.47 5.15 -15.94
C LEU A 60 -21.27 6.55 -16.51
N GLN A 61 -20.07 7.12 -16.35
CA GLN A 61 -19.74 8.35 -17.06
C GLN A 61 -19.86 8.20 -18.58
N SER A 62 -19.40 7.08 -19.17
CA SER A 62 -19.50 6.88 -20.62
C SER A 62 -20.94 6.75 -21.11
N ALA A 63 -21.85 6.20 -20.29
CA ALA A 63 -23.27 6.09 -20.60
C ALA A 63 -24.04 7.41 -20.42
N ALA A 64 -23.49 8.39 -19.69
CA ALA A 64 -24.19 9.62 -19.28
C ALA A 64 -24.77 10.47 -20.43
N VAL A 65 -24.27 10.28 -21.66
CA VAL A 65 -24.72 11.00 -22.87
C VAL A 65 -25.75 10.24 -23.72
N LEU A 66 -26.06 8.98 -23.35
CA LEU A 66 -26.93 8.08 -24.10
C LEU A 66 -28.35 7.95 -23.51
N GLY A 67 -28.66 8.75 -22.49
CA GLY A 67 -29.97 8.75 -21.83
C GLY A 67 -30.16 7.67 -20.77
N GLU A 68 -31.35 7.66 -20.17
CA GLU A 68 -31.67 6.90 -18.96
C GLU A 68 -31.51 5.39 -19.11
N ALA A 69 -32.04 4.81 -20.21
CA ALA A 69 -32.00 3.38 -20.44
C ALA A 69 -30.56 2.85 -20.56
N SER A 70 -29.67 3.58 -21.26
CA SER A 70 -28.26 3.20 -21.35
C SER A 70 -27.52 3.34 -20.03
N VAL A 71 -27.87 4.33 -19.21
CA VAL A 71 -27.30 4.48 -17.85
C VAL A 71 -27.76 3.33 -16.96
N HIS A 72 -29.03 2.94 -17.01
CA HIS A 72 -29.57 1.80 -16.27
C HIS A 72 -28.87 0.49 -16.68
N ASP A 73 -28.81 0.19 -17.97
CA ASP A 73 -28.10 -0.99 -18.51
C ASP A 73 -26.62 -1.01 -18.12
N ALA A 74 -26.00 0.17 -18.06
CA ALA A 74 -24.63 0.33 -17.61
C ALA A 74 -24.49 0.14 -16.10
N ALA A 75 -25.51 0.44 -15.31
CA ALA A 75 -25.51 0.28 -13.85
C ALA A 75 -25.87 -1.15 -13.41
N ASP A 76 -26.64 -1.88 -14.21
CA ASP A 76 -27.06 -3.25 -13.93
C ASP A 76 -25.88 -4.22 -13.94
N ASP A 77 -25.54 -4.76 -12.77
CA ASP A 77 -24.41 -5.66 -12.54
C ASP A 77 -24.76 -7.15 -12.71
N SER A 78 -25.95 -7.45 -13.25
CA SER A 78 -26.38 -8.81 -13.66
C SER A 78 -25.51 -9.43 -14.76
N THR A 79 -24.75 -8.60 -15.47
CA THR A 79 -23.87 -9.03 -16.56
C THR A 79 -22.43 -8.58 -16.33
N HIS A 80 -21.49 -9.39 -16.82
CA HIS A 80 -20.06 -9.11 -16.69
C HIS A 80 -19.68 -7.72 -17.24
N LEU A 81 -18.84 -6.99 -16.52
CA LEU A 81 -18.51 -5.58 -16.79
C LEU A 81 -18.08 -5.33 -18.25
N ARG A 82 -17.24 -6.21 -18.81
CA ARG A 82 -16.83 -6.16 -20.23
C ARG A 82 -18.00 -6.04 -21.21
N PHE A 83 -19.12 -6.73 -20.98
CA PHE A 83 -20.26 -6.75 -21.89
C PHE A 83 -21.10 -5.48 -21.73
N ARG A 84 -21.25 -4.97 -20.51
CA ARG A 84 -21.88 -3.67 -20.25
C ARG A 84 -21.09 -2.54 -20.90
N ALA A 85 -19.77 -2.52 -20.71
CA ALA A 85 -18.87 -1.58 -21.38
C ALA A 85 -18.95 -1.68 -22.90
N ARG A 86 -19.06 -2.90 -23.44
CA ARG A 86 -19.25 -3.12 -24.87
C ARG A 86 -20.57 -2.54 -25.38
N ARG A 87 -21.69 -2.79 -24.69
CA ARG A 87 -23.02 -2.25 -25.06
C ARG A 87 -23.01 -0.72 -25.09
N VAL A 88 -22.46 -0.09 -24.05
CA VAL A 88 -22.33 1.38 -24.00
C VAL A 88 -21.47 1.89 -25.15
N ALA A 89 -20.37 1.22 -25.46
CA ALA A 89 -19.50 1.62 -26.57
C ALA A 89 -20.15 1.45 -27.95
N ASP A 90 -20.92 0.38 -28.16
CA ASP A 90 -21.67 0.19 -29.41
C ASP A 90 -22.79 1.23 -29.55
N ALA A 91 -23.47 1.62 -28.46
CA ALA A 91 -24.47 2.68 -28.46
C ALA A 91 -23.85 4.07 -28.75
N LEU A 92 -22.69 4.38 -28.14
CA LEU A 92 -21.92 5.58 -28.47
C LEU A 92 -21.55 5.61 -29.96
N ALA A 93 -21.11 4.48 -30.52
CA ALA A 93 -20.78 4.37 -31.94
C ALA A 93 -22.01 4.59 -32.83
N ALA A 94 -23.15 3.99 -32.49
CA ALA A 94 -24.40 4.11 -33.25
C ALA A 94 -24.90 5.57 -33.31
N GLU A 95 -24.69 6.34 -32.25
CA GLU A 95 -25.00 7.78 -32.20
C GLU A 95 -23.88 8.68 -32.77
N GLY A 96 -22.75 8.12 -33.21
CA GLY A 96 -21.65 8.87 -33.79
C GLY A 96 -20.81 9.65 -32.76
N TRP A 97 -20.79 9.22 -31.50
CA TRP A 97 -19.93 9.80 -30.47
C TRP A 97 -18.47 9.36 -30.61
N THR A 98 -17.55 10.27 -30.30
CA THR A 98 -16.14 10.00 -30.00
C THR A 98 -15.96 9.92 -28.49
N LEU A 99 -15.40 8.82 -28.00
CA LEU A 99 -15.10 8.64 -26.59
C LEU A 99 -13.63 8.97 -26.30
N VAL A 100 -13.40 9.92 -25.41
CA VAL A 100 -12.06 10.32 -24.95
C VAL A 100 -11.89 9.90 -23.49
N VAL A 101 -10.99 8.97 -23.22
CA VAL A 101 -10.76 8.39 -21.89
C VAL A 101 -9.45 8.94 -21.30
N TYR A 102 -9.56 9.63 -20.17
CA TYR A 102 -8.40 10.06 -19.39
C TYR A 102 -8.12 9.06 -18.26
N LEU A 103 -6.98 8.38 -18.36
CA LEU A 103 -6.50 7.45 -17.34
C LEU A 103 -5.45 8.13 -16.44
N PRO A 104 -5.65 8.18 -15.12
CA PRO A 104 -4.65 8.69 -14.19
C PRO A 104 -3.46 7.71 -14.06
N GLY A 105 -2.42 8.10 -13.32
CA GLY A 105 -1.13 7.39 -13.30
C GLY A 105 -1.17 5.99 -12.68
N SER A 106 -2.11 5.71 -11.79
CA SER A 106 -2.37 4.38 -11.21
C SER A 106 -2.81 3.32 -12.21
N TRP A 107 -3.33 3.72 -13.37
CA TRP A 107 -3.74 2.80 -14.43
C TRP A 107 -2.51 2.25 -15.17
N SER A 108 -1.61 1.63 -14.42
CA SER A 108 -0.38 1.02 -14.89
C SER A 108 -0.55 -0.50 -14.97
N PHE A 109 -0.78 -1.01 -16.17
CA PHE A 109 -1.09 -2.44 -16.38
C PHE A 109 0.12 -3.39 -16.25
N GLY A 110 1.33 -2.85 -16.07
CA GLY A 110 2.57 -3.63 -15.93
C GLY A 110 2.96 -3.95 -14.48
N ALA A 111 2.47 -3.19 -13.51
CA ALA A 111 2.77 -3.38 -12.10
C ALA A 111 2.00 -4.59 -11.56
N ARG A 112 2.66 -5.45 -10.76
CA ARG A 112 1.96 -6.51 -10.04
C ARG A 112 1.26 -5.88 -8.84
N ALA A 113 -0.07 -6.03 -8.78
CA ALA A 113 -0.82 -5.70 -7.57
C ALA A 113 -0.24 -6.47 -6.36
N LYS A 114 -0.20 -5.80 -5.21
CA LYS A 114 0.46 -6.31 -3.99
C LYS A 114 -0.49 -7.09 -3.08
N ASP A 115 -1.80 -6.99 -3.33
CA ASP A 115 -2.87 -7.61 -2.56
C ASP A 115 -4.02 -8.06 -3.49
N PRO A 116 -4.98 -8.87 -2.99
CA PRO A 116 -6.08 -9.40 -3.80
C PRO A 116 -7.01 -8.33 -4.35
N ALA A 117 -7.28 -7.28 -3.57
CA ALA A 117 -8.18 -6.21 -3.99
C ALA A 117 -7.61 -5.47 -5.20
N GLY A 118 -6.32 -5.13 -5.19
CA GLY A 118 -5.66 -4.51 -6.33
C GLY A 118 -5.67 -5.38 -7.59
N ILE A 119 -5.62 -6.72 -7.47
CA ILE A 119 -5.75 -7.63 -8.62
C ILE A 119 -7.15 -7.53 -9.22
N ILE A 120 -8.18 -7.54 -8.38
CA ILE A 120 -9.58 -7.44 -8.80
C ILE A 120 -9.85 -6.09 -9.43
N HIS A 121 -9.37 -4.98 -8.83
CA HIS A 121 -9.53 -3.65 -9.41
C HIS A 121 -8.83 -3.56 -10.77
N GLN A 122 -7.62 -4.11 -10.90
CA GLN A 122 -6.90 -4.18 -12.16
C GLN A 122 -7.66 -5.01 -13.20
N GLN A 123 -8.24 -6.14 -12.81
CA GLN A 123 -9.06 -6.97 -13.68
C GLN A 123 -10.30 -6.21 -14.17
N ARG A 124 -11.09 -5.59 -13.28
CA ARG A 124 -12.25 -4.78 -13.65
C ARG A 124 -11.87 -3.62 -14.59
N GLY A 125 -10.74 -2.95 -14.33
CA GLY A 125 -10.20 -1.93 -15.22
C GLY A 125 -9.87 -2.45 -16.62
N LEU A 126 -9.32 -3.67 -16.73
CA LEU A 126 -9.06 -4.31 -18.03
C LEU A 126 -10.35 -4.70 -18.74
N GLU A 127 -11.33 -5.24 -18.03
CA GLU A 127 -12.64 -5.61 -18.58
C GLU A 127 -13.36 -4.40 -19.18
N LEU A 128 -13.33 -3.26 -18.49
CA LEU A 128 -13.88 -1.99 -19.00
C LEU A 128 -13.22 -1.58 -20.32
N LEU A 129 -11.88 -1.53 -20.34
CA LEU A 129 -11.12 -1.10 -21.51
C LEU A 129 -11.27 -2.09 -22.68
N GLU A 130 -11.36 -3.38 -22.40
CA GLU A 130 -11.61 -4.41 -23.40
C GLU A 130 -13.00 -4.26 -24.01
N GLY A 131 -14.03 -4.01 -23.20
CA GLY A 131 -15.39 -3.75 -23.68
C GLY A 131 -15.47 -2.55 -24.62
N TRP A 132 -14.90 -1.41 -24.21
CA TRP A 132 -14.82 -0.22 -25.05
C TRP A 132 -14.00 -0.45 -26.32
N SER A 133 -12.84 -1.11 -26.20
CA SER A 133 -11.97 -1.46 -27.33
C SER A 133 -12.57 -2.56 -28.20
N GLY A 134 -13.66 -3.20 -27.80
CA GLY A 134 -14.37 -4.13 -28.63
C GLY A 134 -15.15 -3.42 -29.74
N ALA A 135 -15.78 -2.29 -29.42
CA ALA A 135 -16.81 -1.66 -30.25
C ALA A 135 -16.34 -1.38 -31.70
N GLN A 136 -17.19 -1.79 -32.65
CA GLN A 136 -16.99 -1.48 -34.06
C GLN A 136 -17.54 -0.08 -34.32
N GLY A 137 -16.79 0.74 -35.05
CA GLY A 137 -17.21 2.11 -35.39
C GLY A 137 -17.01 3.16 -34.29
N LEU A 138 -16.77 2.76 -33.02
CA LEU A 138 -16.48 3.73 -31.97
C LEU A 138 -15.14 4.43 -32.22
N LYS A 139 -15.16 5.76 -32.29
CA LYS A 139 -13.95 6.58 -32.25
C LYS A 139 -13.46 6.67 -30.80
N LEU A 140 -12.30 6.11 -30.49
CA LEU A 140 -11.77 6.00 -29.13
C LEU A 140 -10.39 6.64 -28.97
N VAL A 141 -10.25 7.59 -28.06
CA VAL A 141 -8.96 8.16 -27.63
C VAL A 141 -8.67 7.75 -26.20
N VAL A 142 -7.49 7.19 -25.94
CA VAL A 142 -7.05 6.89 -24.57
C VAL A 142 -5.80 7.68 -24.21
N LEU A 143 -5.87 8.46 -23.13
CA LEU A 143 -4.76 9.24 -22.60
C LEU A 143 -4.21 8.58 -21.32
N THR A 144 -2.96 8.12 -21.34
CA THR A 144 -2.33 7.39 -20.22
C THR A 144 -0.91 7.90 -19.92
N THR A 145 -0.36 7.61 -18.73
CA THR A 145 0.99 8.06 -18.34
C THR A 145 2.09 7.33 -19.07
N SER A 146 2.00 5.99 -19.16
CA SER A 146 2.95 5.15 -19.89
C SER A 146 2.38 3.76 -20.12
N LEU A 147 2.62 3.22 -21.31
CA LEU A 147 2.51 1.79 -21.58
C LEU A 147 3.92 1.21 -21.45
N ALA A 148 4.28 0.66 -20.29
CA ALA A 148 5.53 -0.10 -20.18
C ALA A 148 5.51 -1.23 -21.22
N SER A 149 6.51 -1.26 -22.11
CA SER A 149 6.54 -2.04 -23.34
C SER A 149 6.39 -3.56 -23.16
N SER A 150 6.55 -4.08 -21.94
CA SER A 150 6.54 -5.52 -21.67
C SER A 150 5.18 -6.11 -21.27
N ARG A 151 4.15 -5.30 -20.98
CA ARG A 151 2.81 -5.80 -20.53
C ARG A 151 1.65 -4.92 -20.96
N VAL A 152 1.65 -4.51 -22.23
CA VAL A 152 0.46 -3.92 -22.85
C VAL A 152 -0.57 -5.05 -23.06
N PRO A 153 -1.83 -4.93 -22.57
CA PRO A 153 -2.88 -5.91 -22.84
C PRO A 153 -2.95 -6.30 -24.33
N SER A 154 -3.24 -7.56 -24.65
CA SER A 154 -3.18 -8.10 -26.02
C SER A 154 -4.06 -7.30 -27.00
N PHE A 155 -5.26 -6.91 -26.56
CA PHE A 155 -6.17 -6.05 -27.34
C PHE A 155 -5.59 -4.64 -27.60
N LEU A 156 -4.55 -4.24 -26.86
CA LEU A 156 -3.80 -3.00 -27.05
C LEU A 156 -2.50 -3.18 -27.85
N LYS A 157 -2.09 -4.41 -28.17
CA LYS A 157 -0.87 -4.68 -28.95
C LYS A 157 -1.07 -4.49 -30.46
N SER A 158 -2.32 -4.52 -30.94
CA SER A 158 -2.67 -4.42 -32.37
C SER A 158 -2.62 -2.99 -32.96
N PHE A 159 -2.29 -1.97 -32.15
CA PHE A 159 -2.27 -0.59 -32.64
C PHE A 159 -1.08 -0.29 -33.56
N ARG A 160 -1.40 0.27 -34.74
CA ARG A 160 -0.43 0.80 -35.69
C ARG A 160 0.33 1.97 -35.06
N ALA A 161 1.61 2.14 -35.42
CA ALA A 161 2.43 3.26 -34.96
C ALA A 161 1.79 4.64 -35.25
N ALA A 162 1.02 4.76 -36.34
CA ALA A 162 0.28 5.96 -36.72
C ALA A 162 -0.83 6.37 -35.72
N SER A 163 -1.30 5.44 -34.87
CA SER A 163 -2.33 5.66 -33.84
C SER A 163 -1.75 5.95 -32.46
N ARG A 164 -0.51 6.44 -32.38
CA ARG A 164 0.19 6.75 -31.12
C ARG A 164 0.84 8.13 -31.13
N LEU A 165 0.75 8.83 -30.00
CA LEU A 165 1.46 10.07 -29.71
C LEU A 165 2.10 9.98 -28.32
N THR A 166 3.38 10.33 -28.23
CA THR A 166 4.07 10.49 -26.95
C THR A 166 4.29 11.97 -26.69
N LEU A 167 3.74 12.48 -25.59
CA LEU A 167 3.98 13.82 -25.09
C LEU A 167 5.19 13.81 -24.16
N SER A 168 6.06 14.82 -24.30
CA SER A 168 7.10 15.13 -23.32
C SER A 168 6.55 16.07 -22.25
N SER A 169 7.08 16.01 -21.03
CA SER A 169 6.84 17.07 -20.06
C SER A 169 7.55 18.34 -20.54
N PRO A 170 6.86 19.49 -20.59
CA PRO A 170 7.54 20.76 -20.80
C PRO A 170 8.47 21.05 -19.61
N ILE A 171 9.55 21.78 -19.88
CA ILE A 171 10.43 22.35 -18.87
C ILE A 171 9.93 23.77 -18.58
N ALA A 172 9.80 24.12 -17.31
CA ALA A 172 9.44 25.45 -16.88
C ALA A 172 10.71 26.26 -16.61
N SER A 173 10.80 27.44 -17.23
CA SER A 173 11.88 28.39 -16.95
C SER A 173 11.59 29.16 -15.67
N ARG A 174 12.64 29.54 -14.91
CA ARG A 174 12.55 30.49 -13.79
C ARG A 174 11.92 31.82 -14.21
N GLU A 175 12.00 32.18 -15.49
CA GLU A 175 11.36 33.38 -16.03
C GLU A 175 9.83 33.29 -16.02
N THR A 176 9.22 32.13 -15.72
CA THR A 176 7.77 32.08 -15.49
C THR A 176 7.36 32.63 -14.12
N LEU A 177 8.30 32.78 -13.18
CA LEU A 177 8.03 33.22 -11.81
C LEU A 177 7.76 34.74 -11.71
N HIS A 178 8.27 35.57 -12.62
CA HIS A 178 8.06 37.04 -12.57
C HIS A 178 6.61 37.46 -12.88
N ARG A 179 5.75 36.54 -13.33
CA ARG A 179 4.35 36.85 -13.66
C ARG A 179 3.52 36.85 -12.39
N HIS A 180 3.52 37.95 -11.63
CA HIS A 180 2.86 38.04 -10.33
C HIS A 180 1.37 37.64 -10.39
N GLU A 181 0.69 38.01 -11.47
CA GLU A 181 -0.72 37.63 -11.72
C GLU A 181 -0.94 36.12 -11.76
N ALA A 182 0.07 35.31 -12.12
CA ALA A 182 -0.04 33.85 -12.14
C ALA A 182 0.05 33.21 -10.74
N TRP A 183 0.51 33.97 -9.74
CA TRP A 183 0.81 33.47 -8.39
C TRP A 183 -0.06 34.10 -7.30
N GLY A 184 -0.64 35.28 -7.56
CA GLY A 184 -1.58 35.92 -6.63
C GLY A 184 -0.89 36.26 -5.32
N ASP A 185 -1.47 35.84 -4.20
CA ASP A 185 -0.87 36.08 -2.87
C ASP A 185 0.45 35.32 -2.67
N CYS A 186 0.79 34.37 -3.56
CA CYS A 186 2.06 33.65 -3.55
C CYS A 186 3.15 34.30 -4.43
N ALA A 187 2.91 35.51 -4.96
CA ALA A 187 3.86 36.19 -5.85
C ALA A 187 5.21 36.47 -5.17
N GLU A 188 5.21 36.88 -3.90
CA GLU A 188 6.45 37.13 -3.15
C GLU A 188 7.27 35.85 -2.96
N ALA A 189 6.60 34.72 -2.69
CA ALA A 189 7.27 33.42 -2.64
C ALA A 189 7.86 33.00 -3.99
N ALA A 190 7.13 33.26 -5.09
CA ALA A 190 7.63 33.01 -6.44
C ALA A 190 8.88 33.85 -6.75
N ASP A 191 8.90 35.12 -6.35
CA ASP A 191 10.08 35.98 -6.49
C ASP A 191 11.26 35.49 -5.66
N ARG A 192 11.05 35.15 -4.39
CA ARG A 192 12.12 34.60 -3.54
C ARG A 192 12.71 33.33 -4.14
N LEU A 193 11.87 32.44 -4.68
CA LEU A 193 12.33 31.25 -5.39
C LEU A 193 13.11 31.62 -6.67
N ARG A 194 12.61 32.58 -7.45
CA ARG A 194 13.25 33.03 -8.71
C ARG A 194 14.69 33.50 -8.48
N HIS A 195 14.93 34.24 -7.40
CA HIS A 195 16.27 34.72 -7.05
C HIS A 195 17.23 33.61 -6.61
N ALA A 196 16.72 32.52 -6.03
CA ALA A 196 17.53 31.38 -5.59
C ALA A 196 17.77 30.35 -6.71
N MET A 197 16.95 30.33 -7.76
CA MET A 197 17.05 29.36 -8.86
C MET A 197 18.14 29.71 -9.89
N ASP A 198 18.98 28.72 -10.20
CA ASP A 198 19.90 28.77 -11.34
C ASP A 198 19.14 28.92 -12.66
N ALA A 199 19.76 29.59 -13.64
CA ALA A 199 19.13 29.87 -14.94
C ALA A 199 18.82 28.60 -15.75
N ASP A 200 19.67 27.58 -15.60
CA ASP A 200 19.63 26.32 -16.39
C ASP A 200 18.99 25.16 -15.62
N MET A 201 18.26 25.43 -14.53
CA MET A 201 17.63 24.38 -13.73
C MET A 201 16.40 23.81 -14.43
N ASP A 202 16.46 22.53 -14.81
CA ASP A 202 15.36 21.84 -15.49
C ASP A 202 14.30 21.35 -14.50
N VAL A 203 13.21 22.11 -14.32
CA VAL A 203 12.06 21.70 -13.50
C VAL A 203 10.78 21.59 -14.33
N THR A 204 9.88 20.69 -13.94
CA THR A 204 8.55 20.63 -14.57
C THR A 204 7.66 21.76 -14.04
N PRO A 205 6.64 22.23 -14.79
CA PRO A 205 5.70 23.23 -14.29
C PRO A 205 5.03 22.85 -12.97
N GLN A 206 4.73 21.57 -12.76
CA GLN A 206 4.13 21.11 -11.50
C GLN A 206 5.14 21.16 -10.35
N GLN A 207 6.40 20.76 -10.59
CA GLN A 207 7.45 20.83 -9.58
C GLN A 207 7.73 22.29 -9.18
N LEU A 208 7.82 23.20 -10.17
CA LEU A 208 8.03 24.62 -9.93
C LEU A 208 6.92 25.22 -9.05
N ARG A 209 5.65 24.92 -9.34
CA ARG A 209 4.51 25.39 -8.54
C ARG A 209 4.53 24.84 -7.10
N LEU A 210 4.92 23.58 -6.92
CA LEU A 210 5.07 22.99 -5.59
C LEU A 210 6.28 23.56 -4.84
N MET A 211 7.34 23.97 -5.54
CA MET A 211 8.46 24.69 -4.92
C MET A 211 8.01 26.09 -4.46
N VAL A 212 7.19 26.80 -5.25
CA VAL A 212 6.56 28.07 -4.79
C VAL A 212 5.69 27.82 -3.57
N ALA A 213 4.92 26.72 -3.54
CA ALA A 213 4.15 26.33 -2.36
C ALA A 213 5.05 26.20 -1.12
N LEU A 214 6.15 25.45 -1.21
CA LEU A 214 7.08 25.26 -0.09
C LEU A 214 7.65 26.59 0.41
N VAL A 215 8.09 27.48 -0.48
CA VAL A 215 8.60 28.81 -0.09
C VAL A 215 7.51 29.67 0.56
N GLN A 216 6.28 29.59 0.07
CA GLN A 216 5.13 30.27 0.69
C GLN A 216 4.85 29.74 2.10
N LEU A 217 5.10 28.45 2.33
CA LEU A 217 4.93 27.80 3.62
C LEU A 217 6.16 27.93 4.55
N GLY A 218 7.12 28.77 4.19
CA GLY A 218 8.27 29.09 5.04
C GLY A 218 9.52 28.26 4.77
N ASP A 219 9.53 27.44 3.72
CA ASP A 219 10.73 26.70 3.35
C ASP A 219 11.82 27.62 2.77
N ASP A 220 13.09 27.36 3.10
CA ASP A 220 14.21 28.18 2.62
C ASP A 220 14.45 27.95 1.11
N PRO A 221 14.37 29.00 0.26
CA PRO A 221 14.50 28.86 -1.19
C PRO A 221 15.84 28.27 -1.63
N SER A 222 16.95 28.67 -1.00
CA SER A 222 18.29 28.24 -1.38
C SER A 222 18.50 26.76 -1.08
N ALA A 223 18.12 26.32 0.13
CA ALA A 223 18.19 24.92 0.52
C ALA A 223 17.23 24.04 -0.31
N LEU A 224 16.06 24.56 -0.67
CA LEU A 224 15.10 23.86 -1.52
C LEU A 224 15.66 23.62 -2.93
N VAL A 225 16.24 24.65 -3.56
CA VAL A 225 16.89 24.54 -4.88
C VAL A 225 18.06 23.55 -4.83
N GLN A 226 18.92 23.63 -3.81
CA GLN A 226 20.02 22.67 -3.63
C GLN A 226 19.52 21.22 -3.52
N HIS A 227 18.46 20.99 -2.75
CA HIS A 227 17.87 19.67 -2.55
C HIS A 227 17.28 19.10 -3.85
N ALA A 228 16.52 19.93 -4.58
CA ALA A 228 15.95 19.55 -5.87
C ALA A 228 17.04 19.24 -6.91
N SER A 229 18.08 20.07 -7.00
CA SER A 229 19.21 19.85 -7.91
C SER A 229 20.02 18.59 -7.58
N ALA A 230 20.22 18.27 -6.30
CA ALA A 230 20.90 17.04 -5.88
C ALA A 230 20.12 15.79 -6.31
N SER A 231 18.79 15.82 -6.17
CA SER A 231 17.90 14.71 -6.53
C SER A 231 17.86 14.45 -8.05
N GLN A 232 17.99 15.50 -8.87
CA GLN A 232 18.06 15.37 -10.34
C GLN A 232 19.32 14.66 -10.83
N ARG A 233 20.44 14.70 -10.09
CA ARG A 233 21.65 13.96 -10.46
C ARG A 233 21.50 12.46 -10.27
N ILE A 234 20.59 12.04 -9.39
CA ILE A 234 20.35 10.63 -9.04
C ILE A 234 19.26 10.03 -9.93
N HIS A 235 18.22 10.80 -10.24
CA HIS A 235 17.08 10.36 -11.03
C HIS A 235 17.05 11.07 -12.39
N ALA A 236 16.94 10.31 -13.48
CA ALA A 236 16.99 10.82 -14.86
C ALA A 236 15.87 11.82 -15.23
N ARG A 237 14.92 12.13 -14.33
CA ARG A 237 13.87 13.15 -14.51
C ARG A 237 13.48 13.77 -13.15
N ALA A 238 13.11 15.05 -13.20
CA ALA A 238 12.45 15.83 -12.15
C ALA A 238 11.24 15.10 -11.53
N ASP A 239 11.50 14.33 -10.47
CA ASP A 239 10.49 13.62 -9.70
C ASP A 239 9.92 14.51 -8.59
N LEU A 240 8.61 14.39 -8.32
CA LEU A 240 7.98 15.05 -7.17
C LEU A 240 8.42 14.42 -5.85
N ASP A 241 8.92 13.18 -5.88
CA ASP A 241 9.41 12.46 -4.69
C ASP A 241 10.55 13.23 -4.00
N ALA A 242 11.33 14.01 -4.76
CA ALA A 242 12.36 14.90 -4.22
C ALA A 242 11.81 16.03 -3.32
N LEU A 243 10.51 16.33 -3.39
CA LEU A 243 9.88 17.35 -2.56
C LEU A 243 9.21 16.76 -1.31
N GLU A 244 9.08 15.43 -1.20
CA GLU A 244 8.33 14.77 -0.13
C GLU A 244 8.88 15.14 1.25
N ALA A 245 10.18 14.98 1.46
CA ALA A 245 10.84 15.30 2.73
C ALA A 245 10.71 16.78 3.12
N ARG A 246 10.64 17.69 2.13
CA ARG A 246 10.46 19.13 2.36
C ARG A 246 9.03 19.44 2.79
N PHE A 247 8.03 18.85 2.12
CA PHE A 247 6.63 18.96 2.54
C PHE A 247 6.40 18.34 3.92
N GLU A 248 7.01 17.19 4.22
CA GLU A 248 6.92 16.56 5.53
C GLU A 248 7.45 17.48 6.64
N ASN A 249 8.63 18.09 6.42
CA ASN A 249 9.20 19.04 7.37
C ASN A 249 8.26 20.22 7.62
N VAL A 250 7.76 20.87 6.57
CA VAL A 250 6.87 22.03 6.69
C VAL A 250 5.51 21.66 7.31
N LEU A 251 4.84 20.62 6.81
CA LEU A 251 3.48 20.25 7.25
C LEU A 251 3.44 19.58 8.63
N SER A 252 4.58 19.09 9.13
CA SER A 252 4.68 18.56 10.49
C SER A 252 4.76 19.63 11.57
N GLN A 253 5.02 20.89 11.21
CA GLN A 253 5.12 21.99 12.17
C GLN A 253 3.76 22.24 12.87
N PRO A 254 3.73 22.48 14.20
CA PRO A 254 2.49 22.63 14.96
C PRO A 254 1.58 23.78 14.50
N ASP A 255 2.15 24.89 14.06
CA ASP A 255 1.45 26.07 13.54
C ASP A 255 0.74 25.81 12.20
N GLN A 256 1.17 24.78 11.46
CA GLN A 256 0.58 24.41 10.16
C GLN A 256 -0.66 23.51 10.28
N GLN A 257 -1.20 23.29 11.48
CA GLN A 257 -2.34 22.38 11.67
C GLN A 257 -3.59 22.77 10.85
N VAL A 258 -3.92 24.06 10.79
CA VAL A 258 -5.08 24.56 10.02
C VAL A 258 -4.87 24.32 8.53
N LEU A 259 -3.69 24.67 8.02
CA LEU A 259 -3.31 24.40 6.64
C LEU A 259 -3.40 22.91 6.32
N ARG A 260 -2.77 22.08 7.15
CA ARG A 260 -2.71 20.62 6.96
C ARG A 260 -4.12 20.03 6.87
N THR A 261 -5.00 20.43 7.79
CA THR A 261 -6.39 19.97 7.83
C THR A 261 -7.18 20.47 6.61
N GLY A 262 -7.07 21.75 6.26
CA GLY A 262 -7.76 22.32 5.11
C GLY A 262 -7.30 21.73 3.78
N LEU A 263 -5.99 21.53 3.63
CA LEU A 263 -5.39 20.89 2.47
C LEU A 263 -5.85 19.43 2.35
N HIS A 264 -5.84 18.67 3.46
CA HIS A 264 -6.33 17.29 3.48
C HIS A 264 -7.74 17.18 2.90
N ARG A 265 -8.66 18.06 3.36
CA ARG A 265 -10.06 18.09 2.94
C ARG A 265 -10.21 18.30 1.42
N VAL A 266 -9.41 19.18 0.83
CA VAL A 266 -9.40 19.41 -0.63
C VAL A 266 -8.76 18.24 -1.39
N LEU A 267 -7.68 17.65 -0.85
CA LEU A 267 -6.97 16.54 -1.48
C LEU A 267 -7.80 15.25 -1.58
N LEU A 268 -8.85 15.11 -0.76
CA LEU A 268 -9.80 13.99 -0.87
C LEU A 268 -10.66 14.06 -2.15
N SER A 269 -10.92 15.26 -2.71
CA SER A 269 -11.75 15.42 -3.92
C SER A 269 -11.08 14.82 -5.16
N ARG A 270 -11.61 13.75 -5.76
CA ARG A 270 -10.98 13.07 -6.93
C ARG A 270 -11.03 13.90 -8.21
N PHE A 271 -12.00 14.81 -8.28
CA PHE A 271 -12.26 15.67 -9.42
C PHE A 271 -12.06 17.15 -9.04
N PRO A 272 -12.00 18.05 -10.03
CA PRO A 272 -11.76 19.47 -9.78
C PRO A 272 -12.91 20.11 -9.00
N LEU A 273 -12.55 21.00 -8.08
CA LEU A 273 -13.50 21.81 -7.33
C LEU A 273 -13.45 23.26 -7.82
N PRO A 274 -14.59 23.96 -7.96
CA PRO A 274 -14.58 25.41 -8.06
C PRO A 274 -13.83 26.03 -6.87
N LEU A 275 -13.05 27.09 -7.09
CA LEU A 275 -12.24 27.70 -6.03
C LEU A 275 -13.10 28.13 -4.83
N GLY A 276 -14.33 28.61 -5.05
CA GLY A 276 -15.27 28.93 -3.97
C GLY A 276 -15.55 27.73 -3.06
N ALA A 277 -15.88 26.58 -3.64
CA ALA A 277 -16.12 25.34 -2.90
C ALA A 277 -14.85 24.83 -2.21
N ALA A 278 -13.69 24.88 -2.87
CA ALA A 278 -12.42 24.49 -2.27
C ALA A 278 -12.05 25.38 -1.06
N ARG A 279 -12.36 26.67 -1.10
CA ARG A 279 -12.16 27.60 0.02
C ARG A 279 -13.08 27.27 1.19
N GLU A 280 -14.36 27.05 0.92
CA GLU A 280 -15.34 26.68 1.95
C GLU A 280 -14.98 25.36 2.62
N LEU A 281 -14.67 24.33 1.83
CA LEU A 281 -14.27 23.01 2.33
C LEU A 281 -12.97 23.07 3.13
N SER A 282 -11.97 23.83 2.66
CA SER A 282 -10.66 23.88 3.33
C SER A 282 -10.65 24.79 4.56
N GLY A 283 -11.51 25.82 4.61
CA GLY A 283 -11.48 26.86 5.64
C GLY A 283 -10.22 27.73 5.59
N LEU A 284 -9.44 27.69 4.50
CA LEU A 284 -8.19 28.45 4.40
C LEU A 284 -8.43 29.92 4.02
N SER A 285 -7.77 30.81 4.75
CA SER A 285 -7.78 32.26 4.55
C SER A 285 -6.41 32.79 4.11
N GLY A 286 -6.29 34.11 3.89
CA GLY A 286 -5.04 34.75 3.48
C GLY A 286 -4.55 34.21 2.13
N ALA A 287 -3.30 33.75 2.08
CA ALA A 287 -2.70 33.16 0.87
C ALA A 287 -3.24 31.75 0.52
N GLY A 288 -4.09 31.15 1.35
CA GLY A 288 -4.65 29.81 1.14
C GLY A 288 -5.32 29.57 -0.22
N PRO A 289 -6.22 30.44 -0.71
CA PRO A 289 -6.82 30.31 -2.04
C PRO A 289 -5.78 30.29 -3.17
N SER A 290 -4.80 31.18 -3.12
CA SER A 290 -3.70 31.26 -4.09
C SER A 290 -2.80 30.00 -4.00
N LEU A 291 -2.54 29.50 -2.79
CA LEU A 291 -1.83 28.23 -2.59
C LEU A 291 -2.57 27.07 -3.25
N LEU A 292 -3.89 26.95 -3.05
CA LEU A 292 -4.70 25.88 -3.63
C LEU A 292 -4.81 25.97 -5.15
N SER A 293 -5.20 27.12 -5.71
CA SER A 293 -5.49 27.25 -7.14
C SER A 293 -4.26 27.48 -8.01
N ARG A 294 -3.21 28.12 -7.46
CA ARG A 294 -2.03 28.55 -8.23
C ARG A 294 -0.76 27.77 -7.90
N CYS A 295 -0.65 27.13 -6.74
CA CYS A 295 0.56 26.36 -6.38
C CYS A 295 0.32 24.84 -6.37
N ILE A 296 -0.73 24.38 -5.69
CA ILE A 296 -1.12 22.96 -5.71
C ILE A 296 -1.76 22.61 -7.06
N SER A 297 -2.65 23.47 -7.54
CA SER A 297 -3.21 23.43 -8.89
C SER A 297 -2.54 24.45 -9.83
N SER A 298 -3.07 24.57 -11.04
CA SER A 298 -2.56 25.47 -12.09
C SER A 298 -3.58 26.45 -12.65
N GLU A 299 -4.85 26.37 -12.23
CA GLU A 299 -5.98 27.11 -12.79
C GLU A 299 -6.52 28.10 -11.74
N ALA A 300 -6.81 29.35 -12.12
CA ALA A 300 -7.14 30.39 -11.14
C ALA A 300 -8.45 30.14 -10.40
N ASP A 301 -9.48 29.64 -11.09
CA ASP A 301 -10.85 29.51 -10.56
C ASP A 301 -11.24 28.08 -10.21
N VAL A 302 -10.34 27.11 -10.44
CA VAL A 302 -10.59 25.68 -10.26
C VAL A 302 -9.38 25.04 -9.58
N VAL A 303 -9.64 24.23 -8.56
CA VAL A 303 -8.61 23.44 -7.88
C VAL A 303 -8.64 22.03 -8.45
N ARG A 304 -7.78 21.77 -9.44
CA ARG A 304 -7.50 20.42 -9.97
C ARG A 304 -6.20 19.89 -9.37
N VAL A 305 -6.29 18.85 -8.57
CA VAL A 305 -5.12 18.16 -8.02
C VAL A 305 -4.90 16.85 -8.75
N GLY A 306 -3.82 16.79 -9.54
CA GLY A 306 -3.43 15.58 -10.24
C GLY A 306 -3.04 14.46 -9.28
N GLU A 307 -3.26 13.20 -9.68
CA GLU A 307 -3.05 12.03 -8.81
C GLU A 307 -1.65 11.97 -8.19
N ARG A 308 -0.59 12.33 -8.94
CA ARG A 308 0.78 12.31 -8.41
C ARG A 308 0.97 13.29 -7.23
N VAL A 309 0.43 14.50 -7.36
CA VAL A 309 0.48 15.53 -6.31
C VAL A 309 -0.34 15.08 -5.10
N ARG A 310 -1.50 14.48 -5.34
CA ARG A 310 -2.33 13.92 -4.28
C ARG A 310 -1.65 12.78 -3.53
N ARG A 311 -1.02 11.83 -4.24
CA ARG A 311 -0.26 10.73 -3.62
C ARG A 311 0.89 11.22 -2.75
N LEU A 312 1.53 12.32 -3.16
CA LEU A 312 2.56 13.00 -2.37
C LEU A 312 1.98 13.65 -1.11
N LEU A 313 0.93 14.46 -1.23
CA LEU A 313 0.50 15.36 -0.15
C LEU A 313 -0.58 14.76 0.77
N LEU A 314 -1.40 13.82 0.29
CA LEU A 314 -2.52 13.28 1.07
C LEU A 314 -2.03 12.51 2.32
N PRO A 315 -1.00 11.65 2.26
CA PRO A 315 -0.46 10.99 3.46
C PRO A 315 0.12 11.98 4.47
N LEU A 316 0.81 13.03 3.99
CA LEU A 316 1.45 14.06 4.82
C LEU A 316 0.42 14.98 5.50
N THR A 317 -0.80 15.01 4.99
CA THR A 317 -1.88 15.86 5.52
C THR A 317 -2.88 15.11 6.39
N ARG A 318 -2.70 13.80 6.58
CA ARG A 318 -3.67 12.94 7.24
C ARG A 318 -3.95 13.41 8.68
N PRO A 319 -5.23 13.56 9.08
CA PRO A 319 -5.56 13.91 10.45
C PRO A 319 -5.21 12.77 11.40
N PHE A 320 -4.99 13.12 12.67
CA PHE A 320 -4.75 12.12 13.72
C PHE A 320 -5.96 11.22 14.00
N SER A 321 -7.18 11.66 13.66
CA SER A 321 -8.43 10.94 13.93
C SER A 321 -9.18 10.60 12.63
N ASN A 322 -9.56 9.33 12.50
CA ASN A 322 -10.41 8.84 11.42
C ASN A 322 -11.76 9.58 11.33
N SER A 323 -12.26 10.11 12.45
CA SER A 323 -13.52 10.87 12.46
C SER A 323 -13.43 12.19 11.69
N ALA A 324 -12.25 12.80 11.59
CA ALA A 324 -12.05 14.04 10.86
C ALA A 324 -12.00 13.80 9.34
N GLU A 325 -11.37 12.70 8.91
CA GLU A 325 -11.36 12.24 7.52
C GLU A 325 -12.80 11.88 7.06
N ALA A 326 -13.54 11.15 7.89
CA ALA A 326 -14.95 10.84 7.65
C ALA A 326 -15.85 12.10 7.55
N ALA A 327 -15.59 13.11 8.37
CA ALA A 327 -16.29 14.40 8.28
C ALA A 327 -16.01 15.12 6.96
N ALA A 328 -14.75 15.15 6.52
CA ALA A 328 -14.35 15.75 5.26
C ALA A 328 -15.03 15.09 4.05
N HIS A 329 -15.13 13.76 4.07
CA HIS A 329 -15.89 13.02 3.07
C HIS A 329 -17.38 13.37 3.11
N TYR A 330 -17.99 13.50 4.28
CA TYR A 330 -19.40 13.92 4.37
C TYR A 330 -19.66 15.32 3.79
N ASP A 331 -18.72 16.25 4.00
CA ASP A 331 -18.82 17.61 3.46
C ASP A 331 -18.68 17.62 1.93
N LEU A 332 -17.77 16.82 1.37
CA LEU A 332 -17.64 16.61 -0.07
C LEU A 332 -18.89 15.94 -0.67
N ALA A 333 -19.44 14.93 0.00
CA ALA A 333 -20.71 14.33 -0.40
C ALA A 333 -21.85 15.36 -0.43
N SER A 334 -21.90 16.25 0.56
CA SER A 334 -22.89 17.33 0.61
C SER A 334 -22.74 18.33 -0.53
N PHE A 335 -21.51 18.67 -0.91
CA PHE A 335 -21.22 19.49 -2.09
C PHE A 335 -21.73 18.83 -3.38
N HIS A 336 -21.38 17.56 -3.62
CA HIS A 336 -21.81 16.85 -4.83
C HIS A 336 -23.32 16.61 -4.88
N ARG A 337 -23.95 16.34 -3.73
CA ARG A 337 -25.41 16.25 -3.60
C ARG A 337 -26.11 17.51 -4.09
N GLY A 338 -25.56 18.69 -3.79
CA GLY A 338 -26.09 19.96 -4.29
C GLY A 338 -26.05 20.10 -5.82
N LEU A 339 -25.22 19.30 -6.51
CA LEU A 339 -25.05 19.32 -7.96
C LEU A 339 -25.81 18.19 -8.68
N ASP A 340 -26.09 17.07 -8.02
CA ASP A 340 -26.81 15.94 -8.63
C ASP A 340 -28.27 15.80 -8.14
N GLY A 341 -28.52 15.92 -6.82
CA GLY A 341 -29.85 15.80 -6.21
C GLY A 341 -30.57 14.45 -6.32
N ALA A 342 -29.93 13.41 -6.84
CA ALA A 342 -30.53 12.14 -7.26
C ALA A 342 -30.32 10.99 -6.25
N THR A 343 -31.32 10.13 -6.05
CA THR A 343 -31.18 8.93 -5.20
C THR A 343 -30.72 7.69 -5.96
N SER A 344 -30.71 7.74 -7.30
CA SER A 344 -30.21 6.69 -8.19
C SER A 344 -29.50 7.29 -9.39
N VAL A 345 -28.63 6.52 -10.05
CA VAL A 345 -27.88 7.02 -11.20
C VAL A 345 -28.78 7.32 -12.40
N GLU A 346 -29.90 6.61 -12.53
CA GLU A 346 -30.90 6.79 -13.58
C GLU A 346 -31.65 8.13 -13.48
N GLN A 347 -31.64 8.78 -12.32
CA GLN A 347 -32.20 10.13 -12.18
C GLN A 347 -31.22 11.22 -12.61
N ALA A 348 -29.91 10.92 -12.64
CA ALA A 348 -28.89 11.86 -13.07
C ALA A 348 -28.80 11.94 -14.61
N ARG A 349 -28.52 13.13 -15.14
CA ARG A 349 -28.36 13.38 -16.57
C ARG A 349 -27.04 14.10 -16.86
N GLY A 350 -26.35 13.71 -17.93
CA GLY A 350 -25.14 14.39 -18.40
C GLY A 350 -24.09 14.57 -17.29
N SER A 351 -23.73 15.81 -16.98
CA SER A 351 -22.73 16.14 -15.95
C SER A 351 -23.14 15.81 -14.51
N GLN A 352 -24.43 15.59 -14.23
CA GLN A 352 -24.89 15.17 -12.91
C GLN A 352 -24.43 13.76 -12.54
N VAL A 353 -24.22 12.88 -13.54
CA VAL A 353 -23.76 11.50 -13.30
C VAL A 353 -22.42 11.48 -12.57
N LEU A 354 -21.49 12.36 -12.94
CA LEU A 354 -20.21 12.50 -12.24
C LEU A 354 -20.39 12.89 -10.78
N ASN A 355 -21.27 13.85 -10.50
CA ASN A 355 -21.53 14.31 -9.13
C ASN A 355 -22.25 13.24 -8.31
N TRP A 356 -23.18 12.50 -8.91
CA TRP A 356 -23.82 11.36 -8.24
C TRP A 356 -22.78 10.31 -7.83
N LEU A 357 -21.86 9.95 -8.74
CA LEU A 357 -20.78 9.00 -8.47
C LEU A 357 -19.86 9.46 -7.34
N GLU A 358 -19.43 10.73 -7.35
CA GLU A 358 -18.59 11.29 -6.29
C GLU A 358 -19.33 11.39 -4.95
N LYS A 359 -20.63 11.69 -4.97
CA LYS A 359 -21.46 11.63 -3.78
C LYS A 359 -21.50 10.20 -3.21
N VAL A 360 -21.73 9.18 -4.03
CA VAL A 360 -21.76 7.78 -3.57
C VAL A 360 -20.44 7.39 -2.91
N HIS A 361 -19.32 7.69 -3.56
CA HIS A 361 -17.98 7.43 -3.04
C HIS A 361 -17.76 8.15 -1.70
N HIS A 362 -18.00 9.46 -1.63
CA HIS A 362 -17.77 10.23 -0.42
C HIS A 362 -18.73 9.85 0.73
N LEU A 363 -20.00 9.52 0.44
CA LEU A 363 -20.88 8.93 1.45
C LEU A 363 -20.36 7.58 1.94
N GLY A 364 -19.82 6.75 1.05
CA GLY A 364 -19.17 5.47 1.38
C GLY A 364 -18.01 5.61 2.37
N HIS A 365 -17.23 6.68 2.26
CA HIS A 365 -16.06 6.94 3.10
C HIS A 365 -16.36 7.81 4.35
N SER A 366 -17.58 8.35 4.46
CA SER A 366 -18.01 9.22 5.58
C SER A 366 -18.33 8.49 6.90
N GLY A 367 -18.16 7.16 6.93
CA GLY A 367 -18.40 6.34 8.13
C GLY A 367 -19.85 6.36 8.59
N ALA A 368 -20.06 6.49 9.90
CA ALA A 368 -21.39 6.55 10.50
C ALA A 368 -22.19 7.80 10.07
N ARG A 369 -21.51 8.92 9.76
CA ARG A 369 -22.17 10.21 9.47
C ARG A 369 -23.06 10.16 8.22
N GLY A 370 -22.57 9.59 7.12
CA GLY A 370 -23.34 9.42 5.90
C GLY A 370 -23.93 8.03 5.73
N ALA A 371 -24.02 7.22 6.80
CA ALA A 371 -24.46 5.83 6.68
C ALA A 371 -25.93 5.70 6.28
N GLU A 372 -26.81 6.49 6.91
CA GLU A 372 -28.24 6.52 6.60
C GLU A 372 -28.49 6.99 5.17
N GLU A 373 -27.85 8.10 4.78
CA GLU A 373 -27.99 8.65 3.43
C GLU A 373 -27.47 7.69 2.36
N TRP A 374 -26.32 7.07 2.59
CA TRP A 374 -25.78 6.05 1.67
C TRP A 374 -26.73 4.86 1.53
N ALA A 375 -27.32 4.39 2.64
CA ALA A 375 -28.26 3.28 2.63
C ALA A 375 -29.59 3.61 1.93
N GLY A 376 -29.94 4.89 1.83
CA GLY A 376 -31.10 5.38 1.09
C GLY A 376 -30.89 5.49 -0.42
N LEU A 377 -29.67 5.26 -0.92
CA LEU A 377 -29.38 5.26 -2.36
C LEU A 377 -29.81 3.94 -3.01
N ASN A 378 -30.31 4.02 -4.24
CA ASN A 378 -30.51 2.84 -5.07
C ASN A 378 -29.21 2.51 -5.81
N LEU A 379 -28.46 1.53 -5.27
CA LEU A 379 -27.16 1.10 -5.79
C LEU A 379 -27.28 -0.29 -6.40
N THR A 380 -26.96 -0.42 -7.69
CA THR A 380 -27.09 -1.67 -8.45
C THR A 380 -25.74 -2.34 -8.78
N ALA A 381 -24.62 -1.67 -8.50
CA ALA A 381 -23.28 -2.19 -8.80
C ALA A 381 -22.51 -2.58 -7.53
N ARG A 382 -21.89 -3.76 -7.54
CA ARG A 382 -21.17 -4.32 -6.38
C ARG A 382 -20.03 -3.43 -5.92
N GLU A 383 -19.38 -2.71 -6.84
CA GLU A 383 -18.22 -1.88 -6.51
C GLU A 383 -18.53 -0.74 -5.54
N PHE A 384 -19.76 -0.22 -5.52
CA PHE A 384 -20.15 0.79 -4.53
C PHE A 384 -20.17 0.20 -3.11
N PHE A 385 -20.65 -1.04 -2.98
CA PHE A 385 -20.63 -1.77 -1.71
C PHE A 385 -19.20 -2.15 -1.33
N TRP A 386 -18.38 -2.60 -2.28
CA TRP A 386 -16.97 -2.90 -2.06
C TRP A 386 -16.21 -1.68 -1.55
N ASP A 387 -16.41 -0.51 -2.17
CA ASP A 387 -15.76 0.74 -1.79
C ASP A 387 -16.10 1.14 -0.35
N ARG A 388 -17.40 1.21 -0.01
CA ARG A 388 -17.85 1.52 1.36
C ARG A 388 -17.36 0.50 2.38
N ALA A 389 -17.55 -0.80 2.11
CA ALA A 389 -17.19 -1.84 3.06
C ALA A 389 -15.68 -1.86 3.33
N ARG A 390 -14.86 -1.60 2.31
CA ARG A 390 -13.41 -1.46 2.45
C ARG A 390 -13.02 -0.21 3.23
N ALA A 391 -13.68 0.92 3.01
CA ALA A 391 -13.45 2.15 3.78
C ALA A 391 -13.73 1.93 5.29
N LEU A 392 -14.83 1.25 5.61
CA LEU A 392 -15.19 0.86 6.98
C LEU A 392 -14.16 -0.12 7.58
N SER A 393 -13.79 -1.17 6.83
CA SER A 393 -12.90 -2.24 7.29
C SER A 393 -11.46 -1.79 7.51
N ILE A 394 -10.85 -1.16 6.49
CA ILE A 394 -9.42 -0.81 6.49
C ILE A 394 -9.20 0.58 7.10
N GLY A 395 -9.99 1.56 6.68
CA GLY A 395 -9.84 2.94 7.10
C GLY A 395 -10.30 3.14 8.55
N GLN A 396 -11.53 2.71 8.84
CA GLN A 396 -12.19 3.03 10.12
C GLN A 396 -12.07 1.91 11.15
N ARG A 397 -11.71 0.69 10.73
CA ARG A 397 -11.71 -0.54 11.54
C ARG A 397 -13.07 -0.86 12.17
N ASP A 398 -14.15 -0.42 11.52
CA ASP A 398 -15.52 -0.79 11.88
C ASP A 398 -15.88 -2.09 11.14
N TYR A 399 -15.40 -3.20 11.68
CA TYR A 399 -15.57 -4.51 11.07
C TYR A 399 -17.03 -4.96 11.06
N ALA A 400 -17.82 -4.59 12.07
CA ALA A 400 -19.24 -4.95 12.12
C ALA A 400 -20.03 -4.24 11.01
N ALA A 401 -19.83 -2.94 10.84
CA ALA A 401 -20.48 -2.20 9.75
C ALA A 401 -20.00 -2.67 8.37
N ALA A 402 -18.71 -2.96 8.20
CA ALA A 402 -18.17 -3.51 6.96
C ALA A 402 -18.81 -4.87 6.60
N ALA A 403 -18.94 -5.78 7.57
CA ALA A 403 -19.63 -7.06 7.39
C ALA A 403 -21.08 -6.87 6.94
N ALA A 404 -21.81 -5.92 7.54
CA ALA A 404 -23.18 -5.61 7.15
C ALA A 404 -23.26 -5.12 5.69
N VAL A 405 -22.33 -4.30 5.23
CA VAL A 405 -22.30 -3.81 3.83
C VAL A 405 -21.99 -4.94 2.85
N TYR A 406 -21.04 -5.84 3.16
CA TYR A 406 -20.80 -7.01 2.31
C TYR A 406 -22.01 -7.96 2.27
N GLN A 407 -22.69 -8.17 3.39
CA GLN A 407 -23.93 -8.96 3.42
C GLN A 407 -25.03 -8.31 2.56
N GLN A 408 -25.13 -6.98 2.54
CA GLN A 408 -26.04 -6.27 1.64
C GLN A 408 -25.68 -6.49 0.17
N CYS A 409 -24.40 -6.38 -0.20
CA CYS A 409 -23.91 -6.66 -1.55
C CYS A 409 -24.36 -8.04 -2.04
N ILE A 410 -24.13 -9.07 -1.22
CA ILE A 410 -24.52 -10.46 -1.50
C ILE A 410 -26.04 -10.59 -1.69
N SER A 411 -26.82 -9.93 -0.83
CA SER A 411 -28.29 -10.06 -0.85
C SER A 411 -29.00 -9.25 -1.93
N LYS A 412 -28.43 -8.11 -2.33
CA LYS A 412 -29.10 -7.13 -3.20
C LYS A 412 -28.55 -7.10 -4.62
N VAL A 413 -27.28 -7.44 -4.80
CA VAL A 413 -26.58 -7.28 -6.08
C VAL A 413 -26.23 -8.63 -6.69
N ASP A 414 -25.41 -9.42 -6.00
CA ASP A 414 -24.93 -10.69 -6.53
C ASP A 414 -24.60 -11.68 -5.40
N ALA A 415 -25.39 -12.75 -5.31
CA ALA A 415 -25.18 -13.82 -4.34
C ALA A 415 -23.95 -14.69 -4.64
N GLU A 416 -23.39 -14.60 -5.85
CA GLU A 416 -22.20 -15.32 -6.32
C GLU A 416 -20.92 -14.46 -6.27
N ASP A 417 -20.96 -13.32 -5.58
CA ASP A 417 -19.79 -12.45 -5.38
C ASP A 417 -18.81 -13.07 -4.35
N ASP A 418 -17.82 -13.80 -4.85
CA ASP A 418 -16.78 -14.45 -4.04
C ASP A 418 -15.96 -13.46 -3.20
N TYR A 419 -15.73 -12.24 -3.72
CA TYR A 419 -15.05 -11.18 -3.01
C TYR A 419 -15.87 -10.72 -1.81
N ALA A 420 -17.17 -10.44 -2.00
CA ALA A 420 -18.05 -10.04 -0.92
C ALA A 420 -18.19 -11.13 0.15
N TRP A 421 -18.29 -12.41 -0.24
CA TRP A 421 -18.28 -13.53 0.70
C TRP A 421 -16.98 -13.62 1.50
N HIS A 422 -15.83 -13.51 0.84
CA HIS A 422 -14.54 -13.54 1.52
C HIS A 422 -14.43 -12.44 2.57
N TYR A 423 -14.73 -11.20 2.18
CA TYR A 423 -14.58 -10.06 3.07
C TYR A 423 -15.71 -9.95 4.09
N LEU A 424 -16.88 -10.53 3.86
CA LEU A 424 -17.87 -10.78 4.91
C LEU A 424 -17.24 -11.65 6.02
N GLY A 425 -16.63 -12.79 5.65
CA GLY A 425 -15.96 -13.67 6.60
C GLY A 425 -14.83 -12.98 7.37
N PHE A 426 -13.97 -12.24 6.66
CA PHE A 426 -12.88 -11.46 7.26
C PHE A 426 -13.39 -10.48 8.32
N ASN A 427 -14.43 -9.73 7.99
CA ASN A 427 -14.94 -8.69 8.87
C ASN A 427 -15.71 -9.27 10.07
N LEU A 428 -16.45 -10.37 9.88
CA LEU A 428 -17.11 -11.07 10.99
C LEU A 428 -16.11 -11.67 11.99
N ASP A 429 -15.01 -12.23 11.49
CA ASP A 429 -13.92 -12.74 12.32
C ASP A 429 -13.27 -11.61 13.13
N ARG A 430 -12.93 -10.49 12.47
CA ARG A 430 -12.31 -9.33 13.11
C ARG A 430 -13.22 -8.62 14.11
N ALA A 431 -14.54 -8.66 13.91
CA ALA A 431 -15.52 -8.16 14.87
C ALA A 431 -15.63 -9.03 16.14
N GLY A 432 -15.12 -10.28 16.13
CA GLY A 432 -14.99 -11.13 17.32
C GLY A 432 -16.27 -11.86 17.77
N GLY A 433 -17.42 -11.65 17.11
CA GLY A 433 -18.72 -12.16 17.57
C GLY A 433 -19.35 -13.32 16.78
N HIS A 434 -18.86 -13.63 15.58
CA HIS A 434 -19.61 -14.47 14.62
C HIS A 434 -18.76 -15.54 13.91
N ARG A 435 -18.01 -16.33 14.68
CA ARG A 435 -17.03 -17.30 14.15
C ARG A 435 -17.63 -18.34 13.18
N GLN A 436 -18.79 -18.91 13.48
CA GLN A 436 -19.44 -19.89 12.59
C GLN A 436 -19.82 -19.26 11.25
N ARG A 437 -20.48 -18.09 11.30
CA ARG A 437 -20.86 -17.34 10.10
C ARG A 437 -19.64 -16.86 9.30
N ALA A 438 -18.54 -16.53 9.98
CA ALA A 438 -17.28 -16.19 9.31
C ALA A 438 -16.71 -17.37 8.52
N GLU A 439 -16.71 -18.58 9.11
CA GLU A 439 -16.29 -19.80 8.42
C GLU A 439 -17.19 -20.12 7.23
N GLU A 440 -18.51 -20.05 7.40
CA GLU A 440 -19.48 -20.24 6.31
C GLU A 440 -19.17 -19.31 5.13
N ALA A 441 -18.93 -18.03 5.41
CA ALA A 441 -18.62 -17.03 4.40
C ALA A 441 -17.29 -17.33 3.69
N PHE A 442 -16.24 -17.75 4.42
CA PHE A 442 -14.99 -18.19 3.80
C PHE A 442 -15.17 -19.44 2.93
N ARG A 443 -15.95 -20.42 3.38
CA ARG A 443 -16.24 -21.63 2.61
C ARG A 443 -17.01 -21.32 1.34
N GLU A 444 -17.96 -20.38 1.41
CA GLU A 444 -18.73 -19.96 0.25
C GLU A 444 -17.87 -19.23 -0.78
N ALA A 445 -16.97 -18.34 -0.34
CA ALA A 445 -15.98 -17.71 -1.22
C ALA A 445 -15.09 -18.74 -1.94
N ILE A 446 -14.67 -19.81 -1.24
CA ILE A 446 -13.90 -20.91 -1.83
C ILE A 446 -14.77 -21.78 -2.75
N ARG A 447 -16.06 -21.97 -2.44
CA ARG A 447 -16.98 -22.71 -3.32
C ARG A 447 -17.15 -22.00 -4.66
N LEU A 448 -17.27 -20.67 -4.62
CA LEU A 448 -17.42 -19.82 -5.80
C LEU A 448 -16.13 -19.72 -6.62
N GLU A 449 -14.98 -19.52 -5.96
CA GLU A 449 -13.68 -19.48 -6.63
C GLU A 449 -12.65 -20.42 -5.93
N PRO A 450 -12.65 -21.72 -6.28
CA PRO A 450 -11.86 -22.74 -5.57
C PRO A 450 -10.35 -22.60 -5.74
N ASN A 451 -9.91 -21.98 -6.84
CA ASN A 451 -8.49 -21.85 -7.17
C ASN A 451 -7.88 -20.55 -6.64
N ASN A 452 -8.62 -19.72 -5.90
CA ASN A 452 -8.09 -18.49 -5.35
C ASN A 452 -7.17 -18.78 -4.14
N PRO A 453 -5.85 -18.54 -4.24
CA PRO A 453 -4.90 -18.81 -3.16
C PRO A 453 -5.20 -18.05 -1.87
N TRP A 454 -5.69 -16.81 -1.99
CA TRP A 454 -5.97 -15.96 -0.83
C TRP A 454 -7.20 -16.42 -0.07
N TRP A 455 -8.25 -16.86 -0.78
CA TRP A 455 -9.50 -17.26 -0.12
C TRP A 455 -9.28 -18.54 0.67
N ASN A 456 -8.62 -19.51 0.04
CA ASN A 456 -8.21 -20.76 0.69
C ASN A 456 -7.26 -20.48 1.87
N GLY A 457 -6.22 -19.67 1.66
CA GLY A 457 -5.24 -19.37 2.71
C GLY A 457 -5.87 -18.72 3.95
N ARG A 458 -6.91 -17.90 3.76
CA ARG A 458 -7.63 -17.24 4.85
C ARG A 458 -8.41 -18.21 5.72
N LEU A 459 -9.11 -19.19 5.12
CA LEU A 459 -9.79 -20.24 5.87
C LEU A 459 -8.80 -21.06 6.71
N VAL A 460 -7.65 -21.41 6.14
CA VAL A 460 -6.59 -22.12 6.88
C VAL A 460 -6.12 -21.31 8.07
N THR A 461 -5.76 -20.03 7.88
CA THR A 461 -5.32 -19.17 9.00
C THR A 461 -6.40 -18.99 10.05
N PHE A 462 -7.66 -18.83 9.64
CA PHE A 462 -8.80 -18.71 10.54
C PHE A 462 -8.94 -19.96 11.42
N LEU A 463 -8.88 -21.16 10.83
CA LEU A 463 -8.98 -22.42 11.59
C LEU A 463 -7.81 -22.61 12.58
N ILE A 464 -6.60 -22.16 12.23
CA ILE A 464 -5.44 -22.17 13.13
C ILE A 464 -5.69 -21.24 14.33
N GLU A 465 -6.15 -20.01 14.07
CA GLU A 465 -6.46 -19.01 15.12
C GLU A 465 -7.59 -19.49 16.05
N GLN A 466 -8.50 -20.35 15.57
CA GLN A 466 -9.51 -21.02 16.39
C GLN A 466 -9.02 -22.32 17.07
N SER A 467 -7.73 -22.62 17.00
CA SER A 467 -7.12 -23.87 17.50
C SER A 467 -7.71 -25.17 16.93
N ARG A 468 -8.38 -25.10 15.76
CA ARG A 468 -8.98 -26.26 15.07
C ARG A 468 -7.96 -26.91 14.14
N PHE A 469 -6.86 -27.38 14.71
CA PHE A 469 -5.66 -27.78 13.97
C PHE A 469 -5.88 -28.91 12.96
N ARG A 470 -6.69 -29.93 13.29
CA ARG A 470 -7.00 -31.01 12.33
C ARG A 470 -7.76 -30.50 11.11
N ALA A 471 -8.71 -29.57 11.31
CA ALA A 471 -9.43 -28.96 10.21
C ALA A 471 -8.50 -28.06 9.38
N ALA A 472 -7.64 -27.27 10.03
CA ALA A 472 -6.65 -26.43 9.35
C ALA A 472 -5.69 -27.25 8.48
N GLU A 473 -5.18 -28.40 8.96
CA GLU A 473 -4.33 -29.29 8.17
C GLU A 473 -5.07 -29.90 6.97
N SER A 474 -6.35 -30.25 7.14
CA SER A 474 -7.17 -30.76 6.05
C SER A 474 -7.40 -29.70 4.97
N GLU A 475 -7.74 -28.47 5.36
CA GLU A 475 -7.93 -27.36 4.42
C GLU A 475 -6.62 -26.91 3.79
N TRP A 476 -5.49 -27.02 4.49
CA TRP A 476 -4.17 -26.77 3.91
C TRP A 476 -3.84 -27.75 2.77
N ARG A 477 -4.12 -29.04 2.95
CA ARG A 477 -3.96 -30.04 1.88
C ARG A 477 -4.91 -29.77 0.71
N ALA A 478 -6.17 -29.47 1.00
CA ALA A 478 -7.15 -29.12 -0.03
C ALA A 478 -6.76 -27.85 -0.80
N LEU A 479 -6.19 -26.84 -0.14
CA LEU A 479 -5.62 -25.66 -0.78
C LEU A 479 -4.51 -26.06 -1.75
N GLN A 480 -3.56 -26.87 -1.29
CA GLN A 480 -2.44 -27.34 -2.13
C GLN A 480 -2.96 -28.09 -3.37
N GLU A 481 -3.95 -28.98 -3.21
CA GLU A 481 -4.57 -29.71 -4.33
C GLU A 481 -5.27 -28.78 -5.34
N ARG A 482 -5.92 -27.71 -4.89
CA ARG A 482 -6.63 -26.75 -5.78
C ARG A 482 -5.67 -25.79 -6.48
N VAL A 483 -4.67 -25.28 -5.76
CA VAL A 483 -3.88 -24.11 -6.16
C VAL A 483 -2.48 -24.47 -6.64
N ASP A 484 -1.88 -25.52 -6.08
CA ASP A 484 -0.52 -25.97 -6.41
C ASP A 484 -0.40 -27.50 -6.41
N PRO A 485 -1.21 -28.22 -7.23
CA PRO A 485 -1.35 -29.68 -7.17
C PRO A 485 -0.04 -30.45 -7.41
N ASP A 486 0.91 -29.84 -8.11
CA ASP A 486 2.22 -30.41 -8.43
C ASP A 486 3.38 -29.75 -7.65
N GLY A 487 3.09 -28.79 -6.76
CA GLY A 487 4.11 -28.07 -5.98
C GLY A 487 5.03 -27.19 -6.84
N THR A 488 4.64 -26.86 -8.07
CA THR A 488 5.44 -26.05 -8.99
C THR A 488 5.07 -24.58 -8.97
N GLN A 489 3.85 -24.20 -8.58
CA GLN A 489 3.38 -22.83 -8.61
C GLN A 489 4.12 -21.95 -7.60
N VAL A 490 4.43 -22.47 -6.41
CA VAL A 490 5.27 -21.78 -5.41
C VAL A 490 6.68 -21.46 -5.94
N ARG A 491 7.17 -22.23 -6.92
CA ARG A 491 8.49 -22.06 -7.56
C ARG A 491 8.49 -21.03 -8.68
N LYS A 492 7.34 -20.74 -9.30
CA LYS A 492 7.24 -19.79 -10.43
C LYS A 492 7.45 -18.33 -10.02
N GLY A 493 7.40 -18.04 -8.73
CA GLY A 493 7.71 -16.72 -8.20
C GLY A 493 7.21 -16.52 -6.78
N PRO A 494 7.48 -15.33 -6.21
CA PRO A 494 7.32 -15.13 -4.78
C PRO A 494 5.88 -14.93 -4.32
N SER A 495 4.90 -14.90 -5.23
CA SER A 495 3.51 -14.56 -4.89
C SER A 495 2.91 -15.55 -3.89
N LEU A 496 2.92 -16.85 -4.21
CA LEU A 496 2.33 -17.88 -3.35
C LEU A 496 3.11 -18.02 -2.03
N ALA A 497 4.43 -17.95 -2.10
CA ALA A 497 5.30 -17.95 -0.92
C ALA A 497 4.99 -16.78 0.04
N LEU A 498 4.91 -15.54 -0.48
CA LEU A 498 4.70 -14.35 0.34
C LEU A 498 3.25 -14.21 0.81
N ASN A 499 2.28 -14.61 0.00
CA ASN A 499 0.87 -14.30 0.24
C ASN A 499 0.05 -15.46 0.79
N VAL A 500 0.58 -16.68 0.79
CA VAL A 500 -0.10 -17.84 1.38
C VAL A 500 0.81 -18.54 2.39
N HIS A 501 1.92 -19.16 1.95
CA HIS A 501 2.77 -19.96 2.84
C HIS A 501 3.27 -19.17 4.04
N ARG A 502 3.77 -17.94 3.81
CA ARG A 502 4.24 -17.07 4.90
C ARG A 502 3.16 -16.84 5.96
N TRP A 503 1.92 -16.57 5.56
CA TRP A 503 0.84 -16.28 6.50
C TRP A 503 0.39 -17.52 7.26
N VAL A 504 0.30 -18.67 6.59
CA VAL A 504 -0.06 -19.94 7.22
C VAL A 504 1.03 -20.39 8.19
N ALA A 505 2.30 -20.35 7.79
CA ALA A 505 3.43 -20.65 8.68
C ALA A 505 3.48 -19.69 9.88
N GLN A 506 3.25 -18.39 9.66
CA GLN A 506 3.18 -17.43 10.75
C GLN A 506 2.00 -17.71 11.71
N ALA A 507 0.83 -18.09 11.20
CA ALA A 507 -0.33 -18.41 12.03
C ALA A 507 -0.06 -19.63 12.93
N TRP A 508 0.56 -20.68 12.38
CA TRP A 508 1.01 -21.83 13.16
C TRP A 508 2.02 -21.41 14.23
N LEU A 509 3.03 -20.63 13.85
CA LEU A 509 4.07 -20.16 14.77
C LEU A 509 3.48 -19.32 15.92
N ASN A 510 2.56 -18.41 15.61
CA ASN A 510 1.87 -17.59 16.60
C ASN A 510 1.01 -18.41 17.56
N SER A 511 0.54 -19.59 17.12
CA SER A 511 -0.22 -20.54 17.94
C SER A 511 0.67 -21.49 18.75
N GLY A 512 2.00 -21.33 18.68
CA GLY A 512 2.98 -22.22 19.33
C GLY A 512 3.25 -23.52 18.59
N GLU A 513 2.69 -23.69 17.39
CA GLU A 513 2.75 -24.92 16.59
C GLU A 513 3.98 -24.92 15.68
N VAL A 514 5.17 -24.97 16.30
CA VAL A 514 6.47 -24.77 15.63
C VAL A 514 6.73 -25.78 14.51
N GLU A 515 6.46 -27.08 14.74
CA GLU A 515 6.71 -28.13 13.75
C GLU A 515 5.80 -27.99 12.52
N ARG A 516 4.54 -27.59 12.73
CA ARG A 516 3.60 -27.32 11.64
C ARG A 516 4.01 -26.09 10.85
N ALA A 517 4.45 -25.04 11.55
CA ALA A 517 4.97 -23.83 10.94
C ALA A 517 6.21 -24.11 10.08
N ARG A 518 7.16 -24.92 10.59
CA ARG A 518 8.34 -25.39 9.87
C ARG A 518 7.95 -26.14 8.59
N LYS A 519 7.06 -27.12 8.69
CA LYS A 519 6.60 -27.90 7.53
C LYS A 519 6.07 -27.02 6.40
N VAL A 520 5.22 -26.04 6.71
CA VAL A 520 4.66 -25.11 5.71
C VAL A 520 5.75 -24.18 5.13
N PHE A 521 6.72 -23.78 5.94
CA PHE A 521 7.82 -22.92 5.52
C PHE A 521 8.79 -23.64 4.58
N ASP A 522 9.07 -24.93 4.81
CA ASP A 522 10.01 -25.71 4.01
C ASP A 522 9.53 -25.98 2.58
N ASP A 523 8.22 -25.85 2.33
CA ASP A 523 7.66 -25.85 0.97
C ASP A 523 8.13 -24.63 0.14
N ILE A 524 8.65 -23.58 0.79
CA ILE A 524 9.11 -22.36 0.12
C ILE A 524 10.54 -22.56 -0.43
N PRO A 525 10.80 -22.28 -1.72
CA PRO A 525 12.13 -22.40 -2.31
C PRO A 525 13.20 -21.52 -1.62
N PRO A 526 14.40 -22.05 -1.32
CA PRO A 526 15.45 -21.30 -0.61
C PRO A 526 15.93 -20.03 -1.30
N ASP A 527 15.94 -20.02 -2.64
CA ASP A 527 16.27 -18.85 -3.46
C ASP A 527 15.25 -17.72 -3.29
N ILE A 528 13.96 -18.06 -3.21
CA ILE A 528 12.88 -17.10 -2.89
C ILE A 528 13.06 -16.57 -1.46
N VAL A 529 13.37 -17.44 -0.49
CA VAL A 529 13.64 -17.00 0.89
C VAL A 529 14.81 -16.01 0.94
N ALA A 530 15.89 -16.29 0.21
CA ALA A 530 17.09 -15.45 0.19
C ALA A 530 16.83 -14.04 -0.37
N LEU A 531 15.90 -13.89 -1.32
CA LEU A 531 15.57 -12.61 -1.95
C LEU A 531 14.59 -11.74 -1.16
N HIS A 532 13.90 -12.29 -0.14
CA HIS A 532 12.78 -11.59 0.50
C HIS A 532 12.95 -11.42 2.03
N PRO A 533 13.17 -10.19 2.51
CA PRO A 533 13.36 -9.91 3.95
C PRO A 533 12.22 -10.36 4.87
N LYS A 534 10.98 -10.43 4.36
CA LYS A 534 9.84 -10.96 5.14
C LYS A 534 9.98 -12.46 5.41
N LEU A 535 10.51 -13.23 4.45
CA LEU A 535 10.73 -14.67 4.62
C LEU A 535 11.99 -14.95 5.43
N GLN A 536 13.04 -14.15 5.27
CA GLN A 536 14.23 -14.22 6.12
C GLN A 536 13.89 -14.00 7.61
N ARG A 537 13.04 -13.00 7.91
CA ARG A 537 12.55 -12.76 9.28
C ARG A 537 11.75 -13.94 9.82
N LEU A 538 10.84 -14.51 9.03
CA LEU A 538 10.09 -15.70 9.44
C LEU A 538 11.00 -16.90 9.68
N ARG A 539 12.03 -17.11 8.84
CA ARG A 539 13.05 -18.15 9.05
C ARG A 539 13.79 -17.97 10.39
N GLN A 540 14.17 -16.73 10.70
CA GLN A 540 14.81 -16.39 11.96
C GLN A 540 13.89 -16.69 13.16
N GLN A 541 12.62 -16.28 13.08
CA GLN A 541 11.63 -16.53 14.14
C GLN A 541 11.36 -18.03 14.33
N LEU A 542 11.31 -18.81 13.24
CA LEU A 542 11.17 -20.26 13.31
C LEU A 542 12.37 -20.91 13.99
N GLY A 543 13.59 -20.57 13.57
CA GLY A 543 14.80 -21.12 14.17
C GLY A 543 14.92 -20.79 15.66
N ASP A 544 14.53 -19.58 16.05
CA ASP A 544 14.46 -19.19 17.46
C ASP A 544 13.44 -20.04 18.24
N ALA A 545 12.22 -20.20 17.71
CA ALA A 545 11.18 -20.98 18.36
C ALA A 545 11.51 -22.48 18.45
N GLU A 546 12.19 -23.04 17.45
CA GLU A 546 12.69 -24.43 17.46
C GLU A 546 13.74 -24.63 18.55
N GLU A 547 14.69 -23.71 18.66
CA GLU A 547 15.72 -23.74 19.69
C GLU A 547 15.11 -23.62 21.09
N VAL A 548 14.17 -22.69 21.29
CA VAL A 548 13.46 -22.52 22.57
C VAL A 548 12.66 -23.77 22.93
N ARG A 549 11.95 -24.38 21.98
CA ARG A 549 11.21 -25.64 22.21
C ARG A 549 12.15 -26.77 22.60
N GLN A 550 13.30 -26.87 21.95
CA GLN A 550 14.28 -27.92 22.22
C GLN A 550 14.93 -27.78 23.61
N LEU A 551 15.32 -26.56 23.98
CA LEU A 551 15.99 -26.31 25.26
C LEU A 551 15.01 -26.18 26.43
N GLY A 552 13.78 -25.70 26.17
CA GLY A 552 12.81 -25.33 27.19
C GLY A 552 12.93 -23.89 27.70
N GLU A 553 14.06 -23.22 27.45
CA GLU A 553 14.32 -21.82 27.82
C GLU A 553 15.13 -21.09 26.73
N PRO A 554 14.85 -19.81 26.45
CA PRO A 554 15.70 -19.01 25.58
C PRO A 554 17.01 -18.63 26.29
N VAL A 555 18.13 -18.88 25.61
CA VAL A 555 19.48 -18.50 26.06
C VAL A 555 20.16 -17.47 25.15
N TYR A 556 19.52 -17.11 24.03
CA TYR A 556 19.89 -15.99 23.18
C TYR A 556 18.71 -15.04 22.99
N PRO A 557 18.97 -13.74 22.76
CA PRO A 557 17.97 -12.82 22.25
C PRO A 557 17.36 -13.31 20.92
N ALA A 558 16.05 -13.17 20.74
CA ALA A 558 15.32 -13.66 19.56
C ALA A 558 15.82 -13.07 18.22
N ASP A 559 16.36 -11.85 18.27
CA ASP A 559 16.95 -11.12 17.15
C ASP A 559 18.41 -11.51 16.87
N THR A 560 19.07 -12.27 17.77
CA THR A 560 20.39 -12.83 17.50
C THR A 560 20.30 -13.83 16.36
N PRO A 561 20.99 -13.61 15.21
CA PRO A 561 20.91 -14.47 14.04
C PRO A 561 21.22 -15.93 14.41
N VAL A 562 20.29 -16.84 14.10
CA VAL A 562 20.38 -18.26 14.45
C VAL A 562 21.66 -18.89 13.87
N GLU A 563 22.08 -18.45 12.68
CA GLU A 563 23.30 -18.90 12.03
C GLU A 563 24.61 -18.53 12.76
N LEU A 564 24.57 -17.59 13.71
CA LEU A 564 25.73 -17.20 14.52
C LEU A 564 25.75 -17.89 15.89
N ARG A 565 24.61 -18.39 16.37
CA ARG A 565 24.50 -19.06 17.68
C ARG A 565 25.34 -20.34 17.69
N TRP A 566 25.80 -20.73 18.87
CA TRP A 566 26.50 -22.01 19.15
C TRP A 566 27.86 -22.20 18.48
N LYS A 567 28.31 -21.28 17.62
CA LYS A 567 29.61 -21.38 16.93
C LYS A 567 30.76 -20.84 17.78
N GLN A 568 30.53 -19.72 18.43
CA GLN A 568 31.49 -19.00 19.27
C GLN A 568 30.73 -17.99 20.14
N PRO A 569 31.31 -17.52 21.27
CA PRO A 569 30.74 -16.40 21.99
C PRO A 569 30.76 -15.13 21.14
N LEU A 570 29.72 -14.32 21.26
CA LEU A 570 29.52 -13.08 20.51
C LEU A 570 30.06 -11.87 21.27
N TYR A 571 30.14 -11.95 22.60
CA TYR A 571 30.50 -10.84 23.48
C TYR A 571 31.70 -11.13 24.40
N LEU A 572 32.01 -12.39 24.69
CA LEU A 572 33.26 -12.73 25.39
C LEU A 572 34.47 -12.55 24.47
N ASP A 573 35.55 -12.00 25.02
CA ASP A 573 36.82 -11.89 24.31
C ASP A 573 37.55 -13.25 24.34
N PRO A 574 38.11 -13.73 23.21
CA PRO A 574 38.85 -14.99 23.15
C PRO A 574 40.09 -15.03 24.05
N ILE A 575 40.62 -13.86 24.38
CA ILE A 575 41.76 -13.67 25.29
C ILE A 575 41.36 -12.57 26.27
N ASP A 576 41.51 -12.81 27.58
CA ASP A 576 41.18 -11.82 28.60
C ASP A 576 42.24 -10.71 28.71
N ALA A 577 41.98 -9.70 29.56
CA ALA A 577 42.91 -8.59 29.80
C ALA A 577 44.29 -9.02 30.36
N ARG A 578 44.47 -10.28 30.76
CA ARG A 578 45.71 -10.85 31.29
C ARG A 578 46.38 -11.80 30.29
N GLY A 579 45.91 -11.84 29.05
CA GLY A 579 46.46 -12.71 28.02
C GLY A 579 46.04 -14.18 28.15
N GLN A 580 45.06 -14.50 28.99
CA GLN A 580 44.60 -15.89 29.16
C GLN A 580 43.56 -16.23 28.10
N PRO A 581 43.70 -17.36 27.38
CA PRO A 581 42.71 -17.79 26.40
C PRO A 581 41.43 -18.32 27.08
N LEU A 582 40.30 -18.12 26.42
CA LEU A 582 39.00 -18.65 26.82
C LEU A 582 38.99 -20.18 26.67
N GLN A 583 38.63 -20.89 27.74
CA GLN A 583 38.52 -22.35 27.75
C GLN A 583 37.10 -22.82 27.43
N GLU A 584 36.10 -22.32 28.16
CA GLU A 584 34.71 -22.70 27.96
C GLU A 584 33.82 -21.46 27.89
N TRP A 585 32.68 -21.61 27.24
CA TRP A 585 31.68 -20.55 27.15
C TRP A 585 30.27 -21.13 27.16
N PHE A 586 29.31 -20.36 27.65
CA PHE A 586 27.91 -20.77 27.74
C PHE A 586 27.01 -19.57 27.51
N PRO A 587 26.11 -19.61 26.50
CA PRO A 587 25.04 -18.63 26.40
C PRO A 587 24.01 -18.88 27.50
N GLY A 588 23.34 -17.83 27.96
CA GLY A 588 22.38 -17.97 29.04
C GLY A 588 21.50 -16.76 29.25
N ARG A 589 20.70 -16.83 30.31
CA ARG A 589 19.77 -15.77 30.71
C ARG A 589 19.64 -15.73 32.22
N VAL A 590 19.48 -14.52 32.74
CA VAL A 590 19.12 -14.29 34.15
C VAL A 590 17.64 -14.64 34.34
N VAL A 591 17.35 -15.63 35.18
CA VAL A 591 15.97 -16.06 35.48
C VAL A 591 15.48 -15.51 36.82
N ARG A 592 16.39 -15.16 37.74
CA ARG A 592 16.07 -14.47 39.00
C ARG A 592 17.23 -13.57 39.43
N ALA A 593 16.92 -12.37 39.92
CA ALA A 593 17.90 -11.46 40.48
C ALA A 593 17.35 -10.83 41.76
N VAL A 594 17.96 -11.17 42.91
CA VAL A 594 17.63 -10.59 44.21
C VAL A 594 18.91 -10.16 44.94
N VAL A 595 18.77 -9.37 46.00
CA VAL A 595 19.91 -8.81 46.75
C VAL A 595 20.90 -9.90 47.22
N HIS A 596 20.38 -11.06 47.63
CA HIS A 596 21.18 -12.15 48.20
C HIS A 596 21.73 -13.15 47.16
N GLY A 597 21.32 -13.07 45.89
CA GLY A 597 21.76 -14.05 44.88
C GLY A 597 21.11 -13.87 43.52
N ILE A 598 21.79 -14.37 42.49
CA ILE A 598 21.35 -14.33 41.10
C ILE A 598 21.25 -15.77 40.60
N ARG A 599 20.10 -16.14 40.03
CA ARG A 599 19.93 -17.42 39.33
C ARG A 599 20.01 -17.18 37.84
N VAL A 600 20.87 -17.95 37.19
CA VAL A 600 21.02 -17.97 35.73
C VAL A 600 20.70 -19.35 35.20
N VAL A 601 20.19 -19.40 33.97
CA VAL A 601 20.17 -20.62 33.17
C VAL A 601 21.19 -20.43 32.05
N VAL A 602 22.01 -21.44 31.81
CA VAL A 602 22.99 -21.46 30.71
C VAL A 602 22.84 -22.76 29.93
N ALA A 603 23.22 -22.78 28.65
CA ALA A 603 23.19 -23.98 27.83
C ALA A 603 24.60 -24.42 27.46
N THR A 604 24.85 -25.73 27.38
CA THR A 604 26.10 -26.25 26.83
C THR A 604 26.19 -25.95 25.32
N PRO A 605 27.28 -25.37 24.81
CA PRO A 605 27.39 -24.98 23.40
C PRO A 605 27.78 -26.17 22.51
N GLU A 606 27.06 -27.29 22.64
CA GLU A 606 27.34 -28.48 21.86
C GLU A 606 26.98 -28.28 20.38
N PRO A 607 27.81 -28.77 19.43
CA PRO A 607 27.52 -28.66 18.00
C PRO A 607 26.19 -29.30 17.63
N SER A 608 25.91 -30.49 18.18
CA SER A 608 24.62 -31.15 18.01
C SER A 608 23.57 -30.50 18.92
N PRO A 609 22.43 -30.03 18.37
CA PRO A 609 21.35 -29.46 19.18
C PRO A 609 20.84 -30.41 20.27
N GLU A 610 20.77 -31.72 20.00
CA GLU A 610 20.25 -32.74 20.91
C GLU A 610 21.13 -32.98 22.14
N SER A 611 22.42 -32.65 22.02
CA SER A 611 23.40 -32.79 23.11
C SER A 611 23.43 -31.57 24.03
N ARG A 612 22.72 -30.48 23.67
CA ARG A 612 22.71 -29.25 24.46
C ARG A 612 21.87 -29.45 25.70
N GLN A 613 22.41 -29.08 26.86
CA GLN A 613 21.76 -29.23 28.15
C GLN A 613 21.67 -27.88 28.85
N LEU A 614 20.52 -27.62 29.48
CA LEU A 614 20.37 -26.48 30.36
C LEU A 614 20.95 -26.79 31.73
N VAL A 615 21.76 -25.85 32.22
CA VAL A 615 22.32 -25.86 33.56
C VAL A 615 21.81 -24.63 34.28
N VAL A 616 21.16 -24.86 35.43
CA VAL A 616 20.75 -23.79 36.34
C VAL A 616 21.87 -23.57 37.34
N LYS A 617 22.31 -22.32 37.48
CA LYS A 617 23.33 -21.94 38.46
C LYS A 617 22.82 -20.83 39.37
N ASP A 618 22.91 -21.06 40.67
CA ASP A 618 22.75 -20.03 41.69
C ASP A 618 24.11 -19.40 42.01
N LEU A 619 24.22 -18.10 41.77
CA LEU A 619 25.42 -17.30 42.01
C LEU A 619 25.21 -16.43 43.24
N ALA A 620 26.15 -16.52 44.19
CA ALA A 620 26.20 -15.58 45.30
C ALA A 620 26.44 -14.15 44.77
N ARG A 621 25.95 -13.15 45.48
CA ARG A 621 26.05 -11.74 45.06
C ARG A 621 27.50 -11.31 44.79
N ASP A 622 28.43 -11.77 45.61
CA ASP A 622 29.86 -11.48 45.44
C ASP A 622 30.49 -12.20 44.24
N GLU A 623 30.07 -13.43 43.94
CA GLU A 623 30.53 -14.18 42.77
C GLU A 623 30.08 -13.47 41.48
N TRP A 624 28.81 -13.04 41.43
CA TRP A 624 28.29 -12.24 40.31
C TRP A 624 29.06 -10.93 40.11
N ARG A 625 29.31 -10.18 41.19
CA ARG A 625 30.06 -8.92 41.13
C ARG A 625 31.47 -9.13 40.61
N LYS A 626 32.16 -10.18 41.06
CA LYS A 626 33.51 -10.53 40.61
C LYS A 626 33.52 -10.94 39.12
N ALA A 627 32.54 -11.74 38.69
CA ALA A 627 32.47 -12.25 37.32
C ALA A 627 32.06 -11.19 36.30
N THR A 628 31.16 -10.26 36.66
CA THR A 628 30.67 -9.22 35.75
C THR A 628 31.44 -7.91 35.82
N ALA A 629 32.18 -7.67 36.90
CA ALA A 629 32.80 -6.39 37.23
C ALA A 629 31.78 -5.23 37.34
N THR A 630 30.51 -5.54 37.65
CA THR A 630 29.49 -4.54 38.00
C THR A 630 28.89 -4.80 39.38
N ALA A 631 28.58 -3.72 40.09
CA ALA A 631 27.89 -3.76 41.38
C ALA A 631 26.36 -3.74 41.25
N SER A 632 25.78 -3.53 40.06
CA SER A 632 24.33 -3.48 39.88
C SER A 632 23.68 -4.87 39.87
N LEU A 633 22.39 -4.95 40.23
CA LEU A 633 21.58 -6.16 40.00
C LEU A 633 21.16 -6.18 38.53
N PRO A 634 21.28 -7.32 37.82
CA PRO A 634 20.76 -7.45 36.47
C PRO A 634 19.23 -7.43 36.48
N ARG A 635 18.62 -7.09 35.35
CA ARG A 635 17.19 -7.29 35.16
C ARG A 635 16.92 -8.76 34.89
N VAL A 636 15.81 -9.27 35.41
CA VAL A 636 15.33 -10.61 35.02
C VAL A 636 15.05 -10.62 33.52
N GLY A 637 15.47 -11.69 32.84
CA GLY A 637 15.41 -11.83 31.40
C GLY A 637 16.60 -11.25 30.64
N THR A 638 17.59 -10.64 31.31
CA THR A 638 18.82 -10.23 30.64
C THR A 638 19.61 -11.46 30.16
N PHE A 639 19.90 -11.50 28.86
CA PHE A 639 20.77 -12.51 28.27
C PHE A 639 22.23 -12.27 28.66
N ILE A 640 22.99 -13.35 28.77
CA ILE A 640 24.38 -13.35 29.23
C ILE A 640 25.23 -14.34 28.43
N GLU A 641 26.52 -14.09 28.40
CA GLU A 641 27.53 -15.09 28.06
C GLU A 641 28.44 -15.33 29.26
N VAL A 642 28.60 -16.60 29.64
CA VAL A 642 29.44 -17.03 30.74
C VAL A 642 30.68 -17.69 30.17
N GLY A 643 31.87 -17.29 30.61
CA GLY A 643 33.13 -17.84 30.12
C GLY A 643 34.08 -18.20 31.26
N THR A 644 34.84 -19.27 31.07
CA THR A 644 35.96 -19.64 31.96
C THR A 644 37.26 -19.53 31.18
N TYR A 645 38.25 -18.86 31.76
CA TYR A 645 39.58 -18.68 31.14
C TYR A 645 40.57 -19.71 31.69
N GLN A 646 41.73 -19.84 31.03
CA GLN A 646 42.74 -20.84 31.37
C GLN A 646 43.26 -20.80 32.83
N ASP A 647 43.18 -19.64 33.47
CA ASP A 647 43.50 -19.45 34.89
C ASP A 647 42.34 -19.83 35.84
N GLY A 648 41.25 -20.39 35.31
CA GLY A 648 40.04 -20.78 36.04
C GLY A 648 39.11 -19.62 36.35
N ARG A 649 39.38 -18.41 35.87
CA ARG A 649 38.58 -17.23 36.17
C ARG A 649 37.25 -17.24 35.42
N LEU A 650 36.16 -17.02 36.16
CA LEU A 650 34.82 -16.84 35.62
C LEU A 650 34.61 -15.39 35.17
N ARG A 651 34.11 -15.22 33.95
CA ARG A 651 33.63 -13.95 33.39
C ARG A 651 32.17 -14.11 32.97
N ILE A 652 31.35 -13.10 33.28
CA ILE A 652 29.97 -13.02 32.78
C ILE A 652 29.79 -11.69 32.09
N VAL A 653 29.38 -11.71 30.82
CA VAL A 653 29.08 -10.51 30.03
C VAL A 653 27.56 -10.43 29.85
N LEU A 654 26.98 -9.26 30.13
CA LEU A 654 25.57 -9.01 29.88
C LEU A 654 25.41 -8.62 28.41
N VAL A 655 24.54 -9.33 27.69
CA VAL A 655 24.24 -9.05 26.29
C VAL A 655 23.48 -7.72 26.20
N PRO A 656 23.97 -6.73 25.45
CA PRO A 656 23.29 -5.44 25.30
C PRO A 656 21.99 -5.61 24.51
N LYS A 657 20.96 -4.83 24.88
CA LYS A 657 19.66 -4.87 24.17
C LYS A 657 19.72 -4.41 22.71
N ASP A 658 20.66 -3.54 22.36
CA ASP A 658 20.75 -2.88 21.04
C ASP A 658 22.11 -3.12 20.34
N ALA A 659 22.77 -4.25 20.62
CA ALA A 659 24.10 -4.50 20.07
C ALA A 659 24.06 -4.81 18.57
N THR A 660 24.73 -3.98 17.77
CA THR A 660 25.09 -4.35 16.39
C THR A 660 26.19 -5.39 16.43
N LEU A 661 25.87 -6.63 16.04
CA LEU A 661 26.84 -7.72 15.95
C LEU A 661 27.90 -7.37 14.89
N ARG A 662 29.15 -7.17 15.30
CA ARG A 662 30.29 -7.11 14.37
C ARG A 662 30.85 -8.53 14.20
N PRO A 663 30.91 -9.09 12.98
CA PRO A 663 31.47 -10.41 12.77
C PRO A 663 32.96 -10.42 13.17
N ARG A 664 33.31 -11.19 14.21
CA ARG A 664 34.69 -11.50 14.58
C ARG A 664 35.12 -12.80 13.88
N GLN A 665 36.38 -12.87 13.46
CA GLN A 665 36.97 -14.01 12.72
C GLN A 665 36.72 -15.34 13.43
N LEU A 666 36.29 -16.35 12.66
CA LEU A 666 36.05 -17.73 13.11
C LEU A 666 37.31 -18.33 13.75
N MET A 667 37.20 -18.82 14.98
CA MET A 667 38.25 -19.63 15.62
C MET A 667 38.43 -20.97 14.88
N SER A 668 39.67 -21.47 14.79
CA SER A 668 39.98 -22.71 14.06
C SER A 668 39.52 -23.97 14.80
N SER A 669 39.21 -25.01 14.04
CA SER A 669 38.58 -26.30 14.41
C SER A 669 39.37 -27.19 15.38
N ARG A 670 40.45 -26.70 16.01
CA ARG A 670 41.31 -27.48 16.91
C ARG A 670 40.91 -27.45 18.39
N ALA A 671 39.91 -26.66 18.78
CA ALA A 671 39.54 -26.45 20.18
C ALA A 671 38.46 -27.41 20.74
N LEU A 672 37.92 -28.34 19.94
CA LEU A 672 36.90 -29.29 20.41
C LEU A 672 37.55 -30.63 20.79
N ARG A 673 37.85 -30.82 22.08
CA ARG A 673 37.99 -32.15 22.70
C ARG A 673 37.64 -32.14 24.20
N TYR A 674 36.40 -32.58 24.44
CA TYR A 674 35.83 -33.33 25.57
C TYR A 674 35.84 -32.79 27.02
N MET A 675 34.59 -32.69 27.50
CA MET A 675 34.08 -32.58 28.87
C MET A 675 34.70 -33.52 29.91
N ARG A 676 34.88 -33.01 31.12
CA ARG A 676 34.20 -33.44 32.38
C ARG A 676 34.82 -32.70 33.56
N ARG A 677 34.16 -31.63 34.02
CA ARG A 677 34.19 -31.12 35.40
C ARG A 677 33.21 -29.95 35.48
N TRP A 678 31.91 -30.22 35.47
CA TRP A 678 30.86 -29.31 35.94
C TRP A 678 29.54 -30.10 35.94
N ALA A 679 29.41 -30.98 36.93
CA ALA A 679 28.15 -31.56 37.39
C ALA A 679 28.11 -31.33 38.90
#